data_AF-M7AT17-F1
#
_entry.id   AF-M7AT17-F1
#
_cell.length_a   1.000
_cell.length_b   1.000
_cell.length_c   1.000
_cell.angle_alpha   90.00
_cell.angle_beta   90.00
_cell.angle_gamma   90.00
#
_symmetry.space_group_name_H-M   'P 1'
#
loop_
_entity.id
_entity.type
_entity.pdbx_description
1 polymer ?
#
loop_
_entity_poly.entity_id
_entity_poly.type
_entity_poly.pdbx_seq_one_letter_code
_entity_poly.pdbx_strand_id
1 'polypeptide(L)'
;MFPAANNSLFRRRFQAIQIISGFTQISFGIALMITESPAPALTVASGVYFWIGFLLVSSGSVLVETERRESIWLVKVCYIISGLVILATLAAVIIHSVEIGQDIPWCSILEGSKMTLLNCSQSVYILSHGINSVFILLCLLELCTAIAALVFGHKAMKQQDYTRMDKPLHTSWERKMKERQEKKIVKDFARHLQEEKQREREEKKQRREENLKRRLENERKAEIVQVIRNPLKLKRAKKKQLRRIEKRDTLALLQKRQAQRKEAKEFQAQHPSVMIQLRVTPETSLVDMPVRIHVSGLAPTQLVTLQSSLTDERGVQFRARAFYRADEAGEVDLERAAATGGDYVGIWPMGLFWFLKPEKLFHRLVKRDVMSGPFCFQLDLFDSCQLLPSPQVVPLATCTVERWYVGPGVERVPVKQGRVRGALFLPPGPGPFPGVIDMFGGAGGLIEFRSSLLASRGFAVLALAFFGYDDLPQVLAEVDLEYFEEAANLLLKHPKVRGPGLGVIGVSKGAEVSLAMAAFLEQVVAAVWINGTGFLNGTPLRYKGIHIPHIPYCPERLLITEMGALDNYHVFRDPQDPAHAAAVIPVEKAQGEVLFVVGEADRNFNSKLFAEMAIERMKSHGKKNYTLLSYPGAGHLIEPPGSPLCSISLIRGSPKPVHWGGEPEPHAKAQEHSWQEILKFLDRCLGPSSNL
;
A
#
# COMPACT_ATOMS: atom_id res chain seq x y z
N MET A 1 -12.47 -22.40 15.77
CA MET A 1 -11.90 -22.47 14.41
C MET A 1 -10.40 -22.27 14.54
N PHE A 2 -9.56 -23.29 14.37
CA PHE A 2 -8.09 -23.16 14.44
C PHE A 2 -7.55 -22.44 13.17
N PRO A 3 -6.43 -21.69 13.25
CA PRO A 3 -6.02 -20.76 12.20
C PRO A 3 -5.60 -21.51 10.92
N ALA A 4 -6.45 -21.49 9.90
CA ALA A 4 -6.25 -22.20 8.64
C ALA A 4 -5.41 -21.41 7.60
N ALA A 5 -5.07 -20.15 7.86
CA ALA A 5 -4.43 -19.29 6.86
C ALA A 5 -2.89 -19.36 6.85
N ASN A 6 -2.22 -19.63 7.98
CA ASN A 6 -0.74 -19.66 8.04
C ASN A 6 -0.10 -21.01 7.60
N ASN A 7 -0.90 -22.02 7.28
CA ASN A 7 -0.42 -23.39 7.04
C ASN A 7 -0.49 -23.87 5.58
N SER A 8 -1.03 -23.09 4.64
CA SER A 8 -1.16 -23.55 3.24
C SER A 8 0.19 -23.67 2.54
N LEU A 9 1.10 -22.72 2.75
CA LEU A 9 2.44 -22.75 2.18
C LEU A 9 3.30 -23.85 2.81
N PHE A 10 3.17 -24.04 4.13
CA PHE A 10 3.89 -25.06 4.88
C PHE A 10 3.43 -26.48 4.48
N ARG A 11 2.12 -26.71 4.33
CA ARG A 11 1.56 -28.00 3.88
C ARG A 11 1.94 -28.35 2.44
N ARG A 12 1.91 -27.38 1.52
CA ARG A 12 2.34 -27.59 0.13
C ARG A 12 3.83 -27.93 0.03
N ARG A 13 4.68 -27.26 0.83
CA ARG A 13 6.11 -27.59 0.93
C ARG A 13 6.32 -29.00 1.49
N PHE A 14 5.54 -29.38 2.50
CA PHE A 14 5.61 -30.71 3.11
C PHE A 14 5.21 -31.85 2.15
N GLN A 15 4.14 -31.66 1.37
CA GLN A 15 3.71 -32.61 0.33
C GLN A 15 4.77 -32.79 -0.74
N ALA A 16 5.38 -31.69 -1.20
CA ALA A 16 6.44 -31.73 -2.19
C ALA A 16 7.68 -32.50 -1.67
N ILE A 17 8.04 -32.30 -0.40
CA ILE A 17 9.17 -33.00 0.24
C ILE A 17 8.94 -34.52 0.25
N GLN A 18 7.75 -35.01 0.62
CA GLN A 18 7.47 -36.46 0.63
C GLN A 18 7.58 -37.10 -0.76
N ILE A 19 7.05 -36.41 -1.79
CA ILE A 19 7.12 -36.91 -3.18
C ILE A 19 8.58 -36.94 -3.66
N ILE A 20 9.36 -35.88 -3.40
CA ILE A 20 10.76 -35.79 -3.81
C ILE A 20 11.62 -36.83 -3.06
N SER A 21 11.40 -37.01 -1.75
CA SER A 21 12.11 -38.03 -0.96
C SER A 21 11.83 -39.43 -1.52
N GLY A 22 10.57 -39.72 -1.85
CA GLY A 22 10.20 -41.01 -2.41
C GLY A 22 10.85 -41.32 -3.76
N PHE A 23 10.88 -40.35 -4.68
CA PHE A 23 11.61 -40.53 -5.95
C PHE A 23 13.12 -40.69 -5.75
N THR A 24 13.69 -39.98 -4.77
CA THR A 24 15.11 -40.08 -4.43
C THR A 24 15.44 -41.49 -3.94
N GLN A 25 14.65 -42.03 -3.00
CA GLN A 25 14.85 -43.40 -2.49
C GLN A 25 14.71 -44.48 -3.57
N ILE A 26 13.71 -44.38 -4.45
CA ILE A 26 13.55 -45.33 -5.57
C ILE A 26 14.77 -45.28 -6.48
N SER A 27 15.26 -44.08 -6.81
CA SER A 27 16.41 -43.89 -7.70
C SER A 27 17.69 -44.46 -7.10
N PHE A 28 17.93 -44.21 -5.81
CA PHE A 28 19.08 -44.78 -5.09
C PHE A 28 18.97 -46.30 -4.95
N GLY A 29 17.78 -46.83 -4.64
CA GLY A 29 17.54 -48.27 -4.53
C GLY A 29 17.83 -49.01 -5.84
N ILE A 30 17.40 -48.46 -6.98
CA ILE A 30 17.70 -49.01 -8.32
C ILE A 30 19.22 -48.97 -8.59
N ALA A 31 19.88 -47.86 -8.28
CA ALA A 31 21.31 -47.71 -8.49
C ALA A 31 22.10 -48.74 -7.66
N LEU A 32 21.79 -48.88 -6.37
CA LEU A 32 22.42 -49.85 -5.46
C LEU A 32 22.19 -51.29 -5.89
N MET A 33 20.97 -51.62 -6.34
CA MET A 33 20.64 -52.95 -6.86
C MET A 33 21.47 -53.31 -8.09
N ILE A 34 21.74 -52.36 -8.99
CA ILE A 34 22.57 -52.60 -10.17
C ILE A 34 24.05 -52.75 -9.79
N THR A 35 24.53 -51.98 -8.82
CA THR A 35 25.95 -52.00 -8.43
C THR A 35 26.36 -53.22 -7.60
N GLU A 36 25.43 -53.83 -6.85
CA GLU A 36 25.74 -54.93 -5.92
C GLU A 36 25.35 -56.33 -6.44
N SER A 37 25.03 -56.47 -7.73
CA SER A 37 24.38 -57.66 -8.29
C SER A 37 25.32 -58.83 -8.70
N PRO A 38 26.26 -59.24 -7.84
CA PRO A 38 26.29 -60.68 -7.56
C PRO A 38 26.06 -61.04 -6.07
N ALA A 39 26.12 -60.08 -5.14
CA ALA A 39 25.92 -60.31 -3.70
C ALA A 39 25.36 -59.03 -3.01
N PRO A 40 24.05 -58.77 -3.10
CA PRO A 40 23.46 -57.55 -2.56
C PRO A 40 23.52 -57.50 -1.04
N ALA A 41 23.73 -56.31 -0.49
CA ALA A 41 23.61 -56.03 0.93
C ALA A 41 22.17 -56.31 1.41
N LEU A 42 21.98 -56.55 2.71
CA LEU A 42 20.69 -56.89 3.30
C LEU A 42 19.64 -55.78 3.03
N THR A 43 20.06 -54.53 3.07
CA THR A 43 19.25 -53.35 2.72
C THR A 43 18.79 -53.34 1.26
N VAL A 44 19.66 -53.74 0.33
CA VAL A 44 19.34 -53.83 -1.10
C VAL A 44 18.46 -55.05 -1.39
N ALA A 45 18.80 -56.20 -0.83
CA ALA A 45 18.06 -57.45 -0.99
C ALA A 45 16.64 -57.38 -0.41
N SER A 46 16.44 -56.63 0.68
CA SER A 46 15.11 -56.41 1.28
C SER A 46 14.19 -55.53 0.43
N GLY A 47 14.72 -54.82 -0.57
CA GLY A 47 13.96 -53.90 -1.41
C GLY A 47 13.40 -52.69 -0.66
N VAL A 48 13.92 -52.41 0.54
CA VAL A 48 13.35 -51.43 1.48
C VAL A 48 13.29 -50.02 0.87
N TYR A 49 14.32 -49.64 0.11
CA TYR A 49 14.37 -48.36 -0.60
C TYR A 49 13.28 -48.19 -1.65
N PHE A 50 12.97 -49.27 -2.38
CA PHE A 50 11.95 -49.25 -3.42
C PHE A 50 10.55 -49.14 -2.81
N TRP A 51 10.27 -49.95 -1.79
CA TRP A 51 8.94 -50.01 -1.17
C TRP A 51 8.63 -48.76 -0.32
N ILE A 52 9.58 -48.24 0.44
CA ILE A 52 9.37 -46.99 1.21
C ILE A 52 9.21 -45.81 0.25
N GLY A 53 10.04 -45.73 -0.79
CA GLY A 53 9.92 -44.68 -1.78
C GLY A 53 8.57 -44.68 -2.48
N PHE A 54 8.04 -45.86 -2.83
CA PHE A 54 6.69 -45.98 -3.41
C PHE A 54 5.59 -45.53 -2.43
N LEU A 55 5.69 -45.92 -1.16
CA LEU A 55 4.74 -45.51 -0.12
C LEU A 55 4.77 -44.00 0.12
N LEU A 56 5.94 -43.37 0.08
CA LEU A 56 6.10 -41.91 0.23
C LEU A 56 5.51 -41.13 -0.95
N VAL A 57 5.76 -41.57 -2.19
CA VAL A 57 5.14 -40.96 -3.38
C VAL A 57 3.62 -41.12 -3.34
N SER A 58 3.13 -42.29 -2.96
CA SER A 58 1.70 -42.57 -2.85
C SER A 58 1.05 -41.71 -1.76
N SER A 59 1.67 -41.63 -0.58
CA SER A 59 1.21 -40.81 0.55
C SER A 59 1.16 -39.33 0.19
N GLY A 60 2.26 -38.79 -0.37
CA GLY A 60 2.35 -37.40 -0.80
C GLY A 60 1.34 -37.06 -1.90
N SER A 61 1.11 -37.95 -2.85
CA SER A 61 0.13 -37.77 -3.94
C SER A 61 -1.31 -37.73 -3.42
N VAL A 62 -1.66 -38.63 -2.50
CA VAL A 62 -2.98 -38.64 -1.86
C VAL A 62 -3.16 -37.38 -1.02
N LEU A 63 -2.12 -36.93 -0.31
CA LEU A 63 -2.17 -35.70 0.49
C LEU A 63 -2.39 -34.45 -0.38
N VAL A 64 -1.76 -34.36 -1.55
CA VAL A 64 -2.04 -33.28 -2.53
C VAL A 64 -3.49 -33.33 -3.01
N GLU A 65 -4.02 -34.52 -3.29
CA GLU A 65 -5.39 -34.65 -3.78
C GLU A 65 -6.43 -34.38 -2.67
N THR A 66 -6.13 -34.65 -1.40
CA THR A 66 -6.98 -34.25 -0.26
C THR A 66 -7.09 -32.73 -0.09
N GLU A 67 -6.10 -31.95 -0.55
CA GLU A 67 -6.23 -30.48 -0.59
C GLU A 67 -7.09 -29.99 -1.74
N ARG A 68 -7.09 -30.70 -2.87
CA ARG A 68 -7.87 -30.32 -4.06
C ARG A 68 -9.32 -30.76 -3.98
N ARG A 69 -9.59 -31.89 -3.33
CA ARG A 69 -10.92 -32.48 -3.20
C ARG A 69 -11.21 -32.74 -1.73
N GLU A 70 -12.32 -32.20 -1.24
CA GLU A 70 -12.87 -32.50 0.08
C GLU A 70 -13.50 -33.91 0.09
N SER A 71 -12.67 -34.95 -0.09
CA SER A 71 -13.10 -36.35 -0.08
C SER A 71 -12.59 -37.06 1.17
N ILE A 72 -13.53 -37.46 2.01
CA ILE A 72 -13.26 -38.20 3.25
C ILE A 72 -12.61 -39.55 2.96
N TRP A 73 -12.95 -40.18 1.83
CA TRP A 73 -12.33 -41.43 1.42
C TRP A 73 -10.83 -41.25 1.21
N LEU A 74 -10.41 -40.13 0.60
CA LEU A 74 -8.99 -39.81 0.43
C LEU A 74 -8.29 -39.58 1.77
N VAL A 75 -8.95 -38.95 2.75
CA VAL A 75 -8.38 -38.76 4.09
C VAL A 75 -8.16 -40.09 4.81
N LYS A 76 -9.11 -41.04 4.70
CA LYS A 76 -8.97 -42.40 5.26
C LYS A 76 -7.84 -43.18 4.59
N VAL A 77 -7.75 -43.10 3.26
CA VAL A 77 -6.67 -43.71 2.49
C VAL A 77 -5.32 -43.11 2.90
N CYS A 78 -5.23 -41.77 3.03
CA CYS A 78 -4.03 -41.08 3.50
C CYS A 78 -3.60 -41.54 4.91
N TYR A 79 -4.56 -41.69 5.82
CA TYR A 79 -4.32 -42.16 7.19
C TYR A 79 -3.74 -43.58 7.21
N ILE A 80 -4.31 -44.50 6.41
CA ILE A 80 -3.84 -45.89 6.32
C ILE A 80 -2.43 -45.93 5.71
N ILE A 81 -2.20 -45.22 4.59
CA ILE A 81 -0.90 -45.19 3.92
C ILE A 81 0.16 -44.59 4.86
N SER A 82 -0.16 -43.53 5.61
CA SER A 82 0.76 -42.93 6.57
C SER A 82 1.16 -43.90 7.69
N GLY A 83 0.22 -44.73 8.16
CA GLY A 83 0.52 -45.81 9.12
C GLY A 83 1.45 -46.87 8.55
N LEU A 84 1.27 -47.24 7.28
CA LEU A 84 2.16 -48.19 6.58
C LEU A 84 3.58 -47.61 6.39
N VAL A 85 3.70 -46.32 6.08
CA VAL A 85 5.00 -45.63 6.00
C VAL A 85 5.74 -45.68 7.35
N ILE A 86 5.04 -45.47 8.47
CA ILE A 86 5.65 -45.58 9.80
C ILE A 86 6.19 -46.99 10.07
N LEU A 87 5.41 -48.02 9.77
CA LEU A 87 5.85 -49.40 9.96
C LEU A 87 7.04 -49.76 9.06
N ALA A 88 6.99 -49.35 7.79
CA ALA A 88 8.06 -49.59 6.83
C ALA A 88 9.36 -48.86 7.20
N THR A 89 9.27 -47.60 7.66
CA THR A 89 10.44 -46.82 8.11
C THR A 89 11.07 -47.41 9.38
N LEU A 90 10.28 -47.90 10.33
CA LEU A 90 10.80 -48.61 11.50
C LEU A 90 11.52 -49.92 11.11
N ALA A 91 10.97 -50.69 10.18
CA ALA A 91 11.63 -51.88 9.65
C ALA A 91 12.95 -51.52 8.94
N ALA A 92 12.97 -50.42 8.17
CA ALA A 92 14.19 -49.93 7.51
C ALA A 92 15.29 -49.58 8.51
N VAL A 93 14.95 -48.85 9.58
CA VAL A 93 15.91 -48.48 10.63
C VAL A 93 16.51 -49.74 11.26
N ILE A 94 15.70 -50.77 11.50
CA ILE A 94 16.21 -52.06 12.03
C ILE A 94 17.14 -52.72 11.02
N ILE A 95 16.77 -52.79 9.74
CA ILE A 95 17.59 -53.41 8.69
C ILE A 95 18.94 -52.68 8.54
N HIS A 96 18.95 -51.35 8.46
CA HIS A 96 20.18 -50.54 8.41
C HIS A 96 21.02 -50.73 9.68
N SER A 97 20.39 -50.81 10.85
CA SER A 97 21.11 -51.00 12.13
C SER A 97 21.74 -52.38 12.22
N VAL A 98 21.07 -53.42 11.72
CA VAL A 98 21.60 -54.78 11.64
C VAL A 98 22.78 -54.83 10.67
N GLU A 99 22.69 -54.16 9.52
CA GLU A 99 23.78 -54.11 8.55
C GLU A 99 25.00 -53.35 9.09
N ILE A 100 24.79 -52.30 9.90
CA ILE A 100 25.89 -51.64 10.62
C ILE A 100 26.50 -52.56 11.70
N GLY A 101 25.67 -53.39 12.35
CA GLY A 101 26.09 -54.27 13.43
C GLY A 101 26.69 -55.62 12.99
N GLN A 102 26.56 -56.00 11.73
CA GLN A 102 27.12 -57.25 11.19
C GLN A 102 28.54 -57.03 10.64
N ASP A 103 29.57 -57.31 11.44
CA ASP A 103 30.94 -57.53 10.97
C ASP A 103 31.01 -58.88 10.22
N ILE A 104 30.69 -58.91 8.92
CA ILE A 104 30.90 -60.12 8.10
C ILE A 104 32.27 -60.04 7.41
N PRO A 105 33.23 -60.92 7.76
CA PRO A 105 34.50 -61.03 7.04
C PRO A 105 34.27 -61.76 5.71
N TRP A 106 34.06 -61.02 4.62
CA TRP A 106 34.00 -61.57 3.26
C TRP A 106 35.39 -61.96 2.70
N CYS A 107 36.20 -62.66 3.50
CA CYS A 107 37.54 -63.12 3.09
C CYS A 107 37.74 -64.64 3.21
N SER A 108 36.67 -65.42 3.29
CA SER A 108 36.77 -66.88 3.47
C SER A 108 35.89 -67.71 2.55
N ILE A 109 35.63 -67.27 1.32
CA ILE A 109 35.12 -68.14 0.24
C ILE A 109 35.75 -67.72 -1.09
N LEU A 110 36.94 -68.24 -1.37
CA LEU A 110 37.46 -68.62 -2.70
C LEU A 110 38.86 -69.21 -2.51
N GLU A 111 38.90 -70.47 -2.07
CA GLU A 111 40.04 -71.35 -2.31
C GLU A 111 40.17 -71.59 -3.82
N GLY A 112 41.34 -71.31 -4.38
CA GLY A 112 41.71 -71.78 -5.71
C GLY A 112 42.16 -70.69 -6.67
N SER A 113 43.49 -70.49 -6.72
CA SER A 113 44.26 -69.91 -7.83
C SER A 113 44.19 -68.40 -8.10
N LYS A 114 45.24 -67.72 -7.60
CA LYS A 114 45.93 -66.54 -8.16
C LYS A 114 45.05 -65.39 -8.66
N MET A 115 44.78 -64.44 -7.77
CA MET A 115 44.46 -63.08 -8.18
C MET A 115 45.11 -62.04 -7.26
N THR A 116 45.63 -61.02 -7.92
CA THR A 116 46.42 -59.88 -7.47
C THR A 116 45.80 -59.15 -6.28
N LEU A 117 46.63 -58.83 -5.27
CA LEU A 117 46.30 -57.93 -4.17
C LEU A 117 45.79 -56.58 -4.72
N LEU A 118 44.47 -56.35 -4.62
CA LEU A 118 43.94 -55.01 -4.46
C LEU A 118 43.57 -54.87 -2.98
N ASN A 119 44.22 -53.95 -2.28
CA ASN A 119 43.82 -53.50 -0.94
C ASN A 119 42.31 -53.18 -0.96
N CYS A 120 41.47 -54.09 -0.48
CA CYS A 120 40.08 -53.77 -0.18
C CYS A 120 40.10 -52.94 1.11
N SER A 121 40.25 -51.64 0.90
CA SER A 121 40.59 -50.66 1.91
C SER A 121 39.48 -50.52 2.95
N GLN A 122 39.88 -50.39 4.22
CA GLN A 122 39.09 -49.90 5.35
C GLN A 122 38.20 -48.68 5.02
N SER A 123 38.57 -47.90 4.00
CA SER A 123 37.80 -46.81 3.40
C SER A 123 36.42 -47.19 2.85
N VAL A 124 36.25 -48.40 2.29
CA VAL A 124 34.96 -48.87 1.74
C VAL A 124 33.97 -49.19 2.85
N TYR A 125 34.46 -49.78 3.96
CA TYR A 125 33.65 -50.05 5.15
C TYR A 125 33.19 -48.74 5.82
N ILE A 126 34.11 -47.78 6.00
CA ILE A 126 33.77 -46.45 6.55
C ILE A 126 32.73 -45.75 5.67
N LEU A 127 32.87 -45.83 4.35
CA LEU A 127 31.91 -45.24 3.41
C LEU A 127 30.54 -45.94 3.48
N SER A 128 30.49 -47.27 3.54
CA SER A 128 29.23 -48.02 3.65
C SER A 128 28.49 -47.75 4.97
N HIS A 129 29.19 -47.80 6.11
CA HIS A 129 28.59 -47.45 7.40
C HIS A 129 28.17 -45.98 7.47
N GLY A 130 28.96 -45.08 6.87
CA GLY A 130 28.59 -43.67 6.73
C GLY A 130 27.32 -43.48 5.92
N ILE A 131 27.19 -44.16 4.79
CA ILE A 131 26.00 -44.15 3.93
C ILE A 131 24.78 -44.70 4.68
N ASN A 132 24.90 -45.87 5.33
CA ASN A 132 23.82 -46.46 6.14
C ASN A 132 23.40 -45.55 7.31
N SER A 133 24.34 -44.83 7.93
CA SER A 133 24.04 -43.85 9.00
C SER A 133 23.27 -42.64 8.49
N VAL A 134 23.62 -42.13 7.30
CA VAL A 134 22.86 -41.05 6.64
C VAL A 134 21.44 -41.53 6.30
N PHE A 135 21.27 -42.78 5.86
CA PHE A 135 19.95 -43.33 5.58
C PHE A 135 19.09 -43.50 6.83
N ILE A 136 19.66 -43.87 7.97
CA ILE A 136 18.93 -43.88 9.25
C ILE A 136 18.40 -42.47 9.58
N LEU A 137 19.21 -41.42 9.40
CA LEU A 137 18.77 -40.04 9.62
C LEU A 137 17.64 -39.63 8.68
N LEU A 138 17.70 -40.05 7.41
CA LEU A 138 16.62 -39.83 6.44
C LEU A 138 15.34 -40.58 6.83
N CYS A 139 15.44 -41.84 7.26
CA CYS A 139 14.29 -42.60 7.76
C CYS A 139 13.66 -41.98 9.00
N LEU A 140 14.45 -41.39 9.90
CA LEU A 140 13.93 -40.66 11.07
C LEU A 140 13.21 -39.37 10.67
N LEU A 141 13.74 -38.63 9.70
CA LEU A 141 13.04 -37.47 9.13
C LEU A 141 11.71 -37.89 8.51
N GLU A 142 11.70 -38.98 7.75
CA GLU A 142 10.49 -39.53 7.12
C GLU A 142 9.46 -39.99 8.14
N LEU A 143 9.89 -40.63 9.22
CA LEU A 143 9.06 -41.00 10.36
C LEU A 143 8.37 -39.77 10.97
N CYS A 144 9.11 -38.68 11.18
CA CYS A 144 8.51 -37.42 11.65
C CYS A 144 7.43 -36.90 10.68
N THR A 145 7.67 -36.99 9.37
CA THR A 145 6.67 -36.57 8.39
C THR A 145 5.43 -37.47 8.39
N ALA A 146 5.62 -38.79 8.48
CA ALA A 146 4.50 -39.74 8.47
C ALA A 146 3.63 -39.60 9.74
N ILE A 147 4.25 -39.35 10.90
CA ILE A 147 3.53 -39.07 12.16
C ILE A 147 2.70 -37.79 12.04
N ALA A 148 3.27 -36.72 11.48
CA ALA A 148 2.53 -35.47 11.29
C ALA A 148 1.29 -35.66 10.37
N ALA A 149 1.44 -36.43 9.29
CA ALA A 149 0.33 -36.78 8.40
C ALA A 149 -0.73 -37.65 9.09
N LEU A 150 -0.30 -38.61 9.93
CA LEU A 150 -1.20 -39.49 10.68
C LEU A 150 -2.00 -38.72 11.75
N VAL A 151 -1.37 -37.80 12.48
CA VAL A 151 -2.03 -36.90 13.45
C VAL A 151 -3.05 -36.01 12.74
N PHE A 152 -2.71 -35.49 11.56
CA PHE A 152 -3.63 -34.72 10.75
C PHE A 152 -4.86 -35.54 10.34
N GLY A 153 -4.65 -36.75 9.80
CA GLY A 153 -5.73 -37.67 9.43
C GLY A 153 -6.62 -38.05 10.62
N HIS A 154 -6.01 -38.34 11.78
CA HIS A 154 -6.73 -38.67 13.00
C HIS A 154 -7.61 -37.51 13.50
N LYS A 155 -7.06 -36.28 13.51
CA LYS A 155 -7.81 -35.08 13.91
C LYS A 155 -8.98 -34.80 12.96
N ALA A 156 -8.77 -34.97 11.66
CA ALA A 156 -9.82 -34.80 10.65
C ALA A 156 -10.94 -35.84 10.79
N MET A 157 -10.60 -37.12 11.04
CA MET A 157 -11.61 -38.18 11.28
C MET A 157 -12.37 -37.98 12.59
N LYS A 158 -11.68 -37.61 13.69
CA LYS A 158 -12.31 -37.38 15.00
C LYS A 158 -13.29 -36.20 14.96
N GLN A 159 -12.93 -35.12 14.27
CA GLN A 159 -13.82 -33.98 14.07
C GLN A 159 -15.10 -34.35 13.29
N GLN A 160 -15.02 -35.36 12.40
CA GLN A 160 -16.18 -35.87 11.70
C GLN A 160 -17.10 -36.69 12.62
N ASP A 161 -16.58 -37.57 13.47
CA ASP A 161 -17.40 -38.36 14.40
C ASP A 161 -18.22 -37.45 15.33
N TYR A 162 -17.63 -36.33 15.79
CA TYR A 162 -18.37 -35.28 16.49
C TYR A 162 -19.47 -34.64 15.62
N THR A 163 -19.21 -34.26 14.36
CA THR A 163 -20.25 -33.70 13.47
C THR A 163 -21.30 -34.72 13.00
N ARG A 164 -21.01 -36.03 13.05
CA ARG A 164 -21.96 -37.08 12.66
C ARG A 164 -22.96 -37.38 13.77
N MET A 165 -22.57 -37.13 15.03
CA MET A 165 -23.48 -37.12 16.19
C MET A 165 -24.43 -35.91 16.15
N ASP A 166 -24.00 -34.78 15.57
CA ASP A 166 -24.82 -33.58 15.33
C ASP A 166 -25.47 -33.56 13.94
N LYS A 167 -26.24 -34.59 13.58
CA LYS A 167 -27.16 -34.50 12.43
C LYS A 167 -28.50 -33.92 12.87
N PRO A 168 -28.94 -32.77 12.33
CA PRO A 168 -30.32 -32.35 12.48
C PRO A 168 -31.23 -33.24 11.61
N LEU A 169 -32.40 -33.55 12.16
CA LEU A 169 -33.51 -34.21 11.47
C LEU A 169 -33.82 -33.49 10.15
N HIS A 170 -33.95 -34.29 9.09
CA HIS A 170 -34.49 -34.00 7.74
C HIS A 170 -34.75 -32.51 7.39
N THR A 171 -33.93 -31.91 6.51
CA THR A 171 -34.20 -30.55 5.99
C THR A 171 -35.40 -30.54 5.04
N SER A 172 -36.32 -29.58 5.23
CA SER A 172 -37.53 -29.44 4.41
C SER A 172 -37.19 -29.12 2.95
N TRP A 173 -38.09 -29.49 2.04
CA TRP A 173 -37.93 -29.28 0.60
C TRP A 173 -37.75 -27.79 0.23
N GLU A 174 -38.38 -26.88 0.96
CA GLU A 174 -38.24 -25.42 0.78
C GLU A 174 -36.81 -24.94 0.99
N ARG A 175 -36.12 -25.45 2.02
CA ARG A 175 -34.72 -25.07 2.29
C ARG A 175 -33.78 -25.55 1.19
N LYS A 176 -34.03 -26.74 0.65
CA LYS A 176 -33.29 -27.27 -0.52
C LYS A 176 -33.53 -26.44 -1.78
N MET A 177 -34.75 -25.95 -1.97
CA MET A 177 -35.07 -25.07 -3.10
C MET A 177 -34.39 -23.70 -2.95
N LYS A 178 -34.40 -23.11 -1.74
CA LYS A 178 -33.72 -21.86 -1.45
C LYS A 178 -32.21 -21.95 -1.68
N GLU A 179 -31.56 -23.02 -1.21
CA GLU A 179 -30.12 -23.24 -1.44
C GLU A 179 -29.79 -23.45 -2.93
N ARG A 180 -30.67 -24.09 -3.71
CA ARG A 180 -30.51 -24.19 -5.17
C ARG A 180 -30.64 -22.83 -5.86
N GLN A 181 -31.55 -21.99 -5.38
CA GLN A 181 -31.78 -20.66 -5.90
C GLN A 181 -30.57 -19.74 -5.60
N GLU A 182 -30.05 -19.79 -4.38
CA GLU A 182 -28.83 -19.06 -3.98
C GLU A 182 -27.61 -19.51 -4.79
N LYS A 183 -27.42 -20.83 -4.98
CA LYS A 183 -26.33 -21.35 -5.84
C LYS A 183 -26.46 -20.91 -7.29
N LYS A 184 -27.68 -20.79 -7.81
CA LYS A 184 -27.93 -20.29 -9.16
C LYS A 184 -27.56 -18.81 -9.28
N ILE A 185 -27.96 -17.98 -8.30
CA ILE A 185 -27.61 -16.55 -8.24
C ILE A 185 -26.09 -16.36 -8.18
N VAL A 186 -25.39 -17.11 -7.31
CA VAL A 186 -23.92 -17.03 -7.20
C VAL A 186 -23.24 -17.42 -8.51
N LYS A 187 -23.75 -18.45 -9.20
CA LYS A 187 -23.20 -18.91 -10.49
C LYS A 187 -23.44 -17.90 -11.60
N ASP A 188 -24.63 -17.30 -11.66
CA ASP A 188 -24.97 -16.27 -12.65
C ASP A 188 -24.15 -14.98 -12.39
N PHE A 189 -23.93 -14.61 -11.13
CA PHE A 189 -23.07 -13.48 -10.75
C PHE A 189 -21.60 -13.71 -11.12
N ALA A 190 -21.07 -14.92 -10.88
CA ALA A 190 -19.72 -15.28 -11.28
C ALA A 190 -19.52 -15.23 -12.80
N ARG A 191 -20.52 -15.65 -13.58
CA ARG A 191 -20.51 -15.54 -15.05
C ARG A 191 -20.52 -14.08 -15.49
N HIS A 192 -21.36 -13.24 -14.90
CA HIS A 192 -21.40 -11.80 -15.21
C HIS A 192 -20.06 -11.11 -14.96
N LEU A 193 -19.40 -11.40 -13.82
CA LEU A 193 -18.06 -10.90 -13.50
C LEU A 193 -16.99 -11.33 -14.52
N GLN A 194 -17.14 -12.52 -15.10
CA GLN A 194 -16.22 -13.04 -16.10
C GLN A 194 -16.43 -12.39 -17.47
N GLU A 195 -17.69 -12.18 -17.86
CA GLU A 195 -18.08 -11.44 -19.07
C GLU A 195 -17.65 -9.97 -19.00
N GLU A 196 -17.82 -9.32 -17.85
CA GLU A 196 -17.40 -7.93 -17.62
C GLU A 196 -15.87 -7.77 -17.73
N LYS A 197 -15.10 -8.69 -17.14
CA LYS A 197 -13.64 -8.73 -17.33
C LYS A 197 -13.23 -8.93 -18.78
N GLN A 198 -14.02 -9.66 -19.57
CA GLN A 198 -13.75 -9.89 -20.98
C GLN A 198 -14.06 -8.64 -21.81
N ARG A 199 -15.18 -7.97 -21.54
CA ARG A 199 -15.52 -6.66 -22.10
C ARG A 199 -14.45 -5.60 -21.80
N GLU A 200 -13.98 -5.50 -20.56
CA GLU A 200 -12.90 -4.56 -20.22
C GLU A 200 -11.61 -4.81 -21.02
N ARG A 201 -11.28 -6.08 -21.30
CA ARG A 201 -10.10 -6.44 -22.11
C ARG A 201 -10.28 -6.05 -23.56
N GLU A 202 -11.48 -6.24 -24.12
CA GLU A 202 -11.82 -5.82 -25.48
C GLU A 202 -11.83 -4.31 -25.63
N GLU A 203 -12.42 -3.58 -24.67
CA GLU A 203 -12.38 -2.11 -24.65
C GLU A 203 -10.96 -1.58 -24.53
N LYS A 204 -10.12 -2.17 -23.68
CA LYS A 204 -8.69 -1.81 -23.57
C LYS A 204 -7.96 -2.05 -24.90
N LYS A 205 -8.30 -3.10 -25.64
CA LYS A 205 -7.73 -3.38 -26.96
C LYS A 205 -8.19 -2.35 -28.00
N GLN A 206 -9.49 -2.05 -28.05
CA GLN A 206 -10.05 -1.03 -28.95
C GLN A 206 -9.47 0.37 -28.67
N ARG A 207 -9.36 0.77 -27.40
CA ARG A 207 -8.74 2.06 -27.01
C ARG A 207 -7.27 2.14 -27.43
N ARG A 208 -6.52 1.04 -27.36
CA ARG A 208 -5.13 1.00 -27.84
C ARG A 208 -5.05 1.17 -29.35
N GLU A 209 -5.92 0.51 -30.10
CA GLU A 209 -5.99 0.64 -31.56
C GLU A 209 -6.41 2.05 -31.98
N GLU A 210 -7.38 2.65 -31.30
CA GLU A 210 -7.82 4.02 -31.56
C GLU A 210 -6.74 5.05 -31.20
N ASN A 211 -6.09 4.90 -30.04
CA ASN A 211 -4.97 5.76 -29.66
C ASN A 211 -3.80 5.65 -30.63
N LEU A 212 -3.51 4.45 -31.17
CA LEU A 212 -2.49 4.27 -32.19
C LEU A 212 -2.88 4.98 -33.48
N LYS A 213 -4.14 4.87 -33.92
CA LYS A 213 -4.66 5.61 -35.09
C LYS A 213 -4.58 7.13 -34.90
N ARG A 214 -4.99 7.64 -33.73
CA ARG A 214 -4.91 9.08 -33.39
C ARG A 214 -3.46 9.56 -33.33
N ARG A 215 -2.53 8.77 -32.79
CA ARG A 215 -1.10 9.10 -32.80
C ARG A 215 -0.55 9.19 -34.22
N LEU A 216 -0.84 8.20 -35.07
CA LEU A 216 -0.42 8.21 -36.48
C LEU A 216 -1.02 9.40 -37.24
N GLU A 217 -2.27 9.78 -36.94
CA GLU A 217 -2.90 10.96 -37.52
C GLU A 217 -2.30 12.27 -37.01
N ASN A 218 -1.97 12.36 -35.72
CA ASN A 218 -1.30 13.52 -35.14
C ASN A 218 0.13 13.66 -35.64
N GLU A 219 0.87 12.56 -35.83
CA GLU A 219 2.19 12.57 -36.48
C GLU A 219 2.08 13.08 -37.92
N ARG A 220 1.06 12.65 -38.68
CA ARG A 220 0.78 13.18 -40.02
C ARG A 220 0.41 14.67 -40.03
N LYS A 221 -0.29 15.16 -38.99
CA LYS A 221 -0.67 16.59 -38.84
C LYS A 221 0.49 17.45 -38.34
N ALA A 222 1.40 16.88 -37.55
CA ALA A 222 2.60 17.53 -37.01
C ALA A 222 3.75 17.61 -38.04
N GLU A 223 3.63 16.90 -39.18
CA GLU A 223 4.52 17.05 -40.32
C GLU A 223 4.37 18.46 -40.93
N ILE A 224 5.24 19.40 -40.55
CA ILE A 224 5.24 20.77 -41.06
C ILE A 224 5.73 20.76 -42.51
N VAL A 225 4.80 20.76 -43.47
CA VAL A 225 5.09 20.82 -44.90
C VAL A 225 4.90 22.24 -45.44
N GLN A 226 5.86 22.73 -46.23
CA GLN A 226 5.73 23.98 -46.97
C GLN A 226 5.30 23.70 -48.41
N VAL A 227 4.16 24.27 -48.82
CA VAL A 227 3.65 24.14 -50.20
C VAL A 227 4.45 25.01 -51.15
N ILE A 228 5.12 24.40 -52.13
CA ILE A 228 5.87 25.13 -53.17
C ILE A 228 4.89 25.62 -54.24
N ARG A 229 4.52 26.90 -54.17
CA ARG A 229 3.55 27.52 -55.10
C ARG A 229 4.15 27.98 -56.44
N ASN A 230 5.46 28.22 -56.50
CA ASN A 230 6.14 28.73 -57.69
C ASN A 230 7.04 27.65 -58.32
N PRO A 231 6.73 27.15 -59.53
CA PRO A 231 7.49 26.08 -60.18
C PRO A 231 8.92 26.48 -60.57
N LEU A 232 9.23 27.78 -60.70
CA LEU A 232 10.58 28.27 -60.97
C LEU A 232 11.56 27.99 -59.81
N LYS A 233 11.04 27.81 -58.58
CA LYS A 233 11.86 27.44 -57.41
C LYS A 233 12.38 26.00 -57.48
N LEU A 234 11.69 25.10 -58.18
CA LEU A 234 12.12 23.70 -58.37
C LEU A 234 13.36 23.63 -59.28
N LYS A 235 13.40 24.46 -60.33
CA LYS A 235 14.53 24.52 -61.27
C LYS A 235 15.83 25.07 -60.64
N ARG A 236 15.73 25.78 -59.51
CA ARG A 236 16.86 26.40 -58.79
C ARG A 236 17.25 25.66 -57.50
N ALA A 237 16.55 24.57 -57.15
CA ALA A 237 16.77 23.85 -55.89
C ALA A 237 17.91 22.83 -55.97
N LYS A 238 18.63 22.62 -54.85
CA LYS A 238 19.71 21.61 -54.78
C LYS A 238 19.14 20.19 -54.89
N LYS A 239 19.90 19.27 -55.52
CA LYS A 239 19.49 17.87 -55.77
C LYS A 239 19.02 17.11 -54.52
N LYS A 240 19.56 17.43 -53.33
CA LYS A 240 19.14 16.84 -52.03
C LYS A 240 17.76 17.34 -51.55
N GLN A 241 17.39 18.57 -51.89
CA GLN A 241 16.07 19.14 -51.56
C GLN A 241 14.97 18.59 -52.47
N LEU A 242 15.29 18.37 -53.76
CA LEU A 242 14.37 17.78 -54.72
C LEU A 242 13.91 16.37 -54.35
N ARG A 243 14.74 15.59 -53.63
CA ARG A 243 14.40 14.24 -53.15
C ARG A 243 13.39 14.20 -52.00
N ARG A 244 13.13 15.33 -51.33
CA ARG A 244 12.16 15.45 -50.22
C ARG A 244 10.80 16.00 -50.66
N ILE A 245 10.61 16.21 -51.96
CA ILE A 245 9.37 16.78 -52.52
C ILE A 245 8.44 15.65 -52.91
N GLU A 246 7.27 15.59 -52.29
CA GLU A 246 6.20 14.65 -52.62
C GLU A 246 5.03 15.37 -53.29
N LYS A 247 4.43 14.73 -54.30
CA LYS A 247 3.22 15.24 -54.97
C LYS A 247 1.99 14.67 -54.26
N ARG A 248 1.25 15.52 -53.54
CA ARG A 248 -0.01 15.15 -52.85
C ARG A 248 -1.17 15.99 -53.40
N ASP A 249 -2.32 15.38 -53.61
CA ASP A 249 -3.54 16.08 -54.04
C ASP A 249 -4.25 16.68 -52.82
N THR A 250 -4.22 18.01 -52.69
CA THR A 250 -4.77 18.73 -51.53
C THR A 250 -6.12 19.41 -51.81
N LEU A 251 -6.71 19.20 -53.00
CA LEU A 251 -7.96 19.87 -53.41
C LEU A 251 -9.13 19.57 -52.47
N ALA A 252 -9.32 18.31 -52.10
CA ALA A 252 -10.39 17.89 -51.18
C ALA A 252 -10.23 18.48 -49.76
N LEU A 253 -8.99 18.62 -49.28
CA LEU A 253 -8.66 19.15 -47.95
C LEU A 253 -8.86 20.68 -47.89
N LEU A 254 -8.55 21.37 -48.98
CA LEU A 254 -8.77 22.81 -49.13
C LEU A 254 -10.27 23.13 -49.25
N GLN A 255 -11.02 22.36 -50.03
CA GLN A 255 -12.47 22.51 -50.16
C GLN A 255 -13.18 22.25 -48.82
N LYS A 256 -12.77 21.21 -48.08
CA LYS A 256 -13.29 20.92 -46.73
C LYS A 256 -12.97 22.02 -45.72
N ARG A 257 -11.74 22.59 -45.75
CA ARG A 257 -11.36 23.73 -44.90
C ARG A 257 -12.10 25.02 -45.26
N GLN A 258 -12.38 25.25 -46.55
CA GLN A 258 -13.14 26.41 -47.01
C GLN A 258 -14.62 26.30 -46.63
N ALA A 259 -15.23 25.11 -46.75
CA ALA A 259 -16.58 24.84 -46.26
C ALA A 259 -16.68 25.04 -44.74
N GLN A 260 -15.76 24.46 -43.96
CA GLN A 260 -15.72 24.65 -42.50
C GLN A 260 -15.49 26.10 -42.08
N ARG A 261 -14.67 26.87 -42.80
CA ARG A 261 -14.49 28.30 -42.56
C ARG A 261 -15.71 29.13 -42.92
N LYS A 262 -16.48 28.70 -43.92
CA LYS A 262 -17.71 29.38 -44.35
C LYS A 262 -18.83 29.11 -43.35
N GLU A 263 -19.01 27.86 -42.93
CA GLU A 263 -19.94 27.47 -41.86
C GLU A 263 -19.59 28.15 -40.52
N ALA A 264 -18.30 28.21 -40.14
CA ALA A 264 -17.87 28.90 -38.92
C ALA A 264 -18.11 30.42 -38.98
N LYS A 265 -17.93 31.06 -40.15
CA LYS A 265 -18.20 32.49 -40.34
C LYS A 265 -19.70 32.80 -40.38
N GLU A 266 -20.51 31.93 -40.96
CA GLU A 266 -21.97 32.09 -41.03
C GLU A 266 -22.62 31.85 -39.65
N PHE A 267 -22.11 30.89 -38.87
CA PHE A 267 -22.54 30.66 -37.48
C PHE A 267 -22.17 31.84 -36.56
N GLN A 268 -20.97 32.39 -36.71
CA GLN A 268 -20.47 33.50 -35.89
C GLN A 268 -21.09 34.87 -36.25
N ALA A 269 -21.66 35.01 -37.45
CA ALA A 269 -22.37 36.21 -37.89
C ALA A 269 -23.83 36.28 -37.41
N GLN A 270 -24.42 35.16 -36.95
CA GLN A 270 -25.84 35.09 -36.56
C GLN A 270 -26.08 35.21 -35.05
N HIS A 271 -25.05 35.13 -34.20
CA HIS A 271 -25.18 35.22 -32.74
C HIS A 271 -23.99 36.01 -32.14
N PRO A 272 -24.15 37.29 -31.77
CA PRO A 272 -23.15 37.98 -30.97
C PRO A 272 -23.28 37.51 -29.51
N SER A 273 -22.90 36.26 -29.25
CA SER A 273 -22.99 35.66 -27.91
C SER A 273 -21.88 36.22 -27.01
N VAL A 274 -22.27 36.67 -25.82
CA VAL A 274 -21.34 36.88 -24.70
C VAL A 274 -20.52 35.60 -24.53
N MET A 275 -19.20 35.71 -24.55
CA MET A 275 -18.30 34.57 -24.40
C MET A 275 -18.38 34.06 -22.96
N ILE A 276 -18.81 32.80 -22.76
CA ILE A 276 -18.79 32.15 -21.44
C ILE A 276 -17.34 32.04 -20.97
N GLN A 277 -17.05 32.49 -19.75
CA GLN A 277 -15.72 32.48 -19.17
C GLN A 277 -15.72 31.76 -17.83
N LEU A 278 -14.89 30.73 -17.70
CA LEU A 278 -14.52 30.09 -16.44
C LEU A 278 -13.13 30.60 -16.05
N ARG A 279 -13.04 31.29 -14.90
CA ARG A 279 -11.79 31.86 -14.39
C ARG A 279 -11.47 31.29 -13.01
N VAL A 280 -10.19 31.02 -12.78
CA VAL A 280 -9.66 30.66 -11.46
C VAL A 280 -8.56 31.62 -11.11
N THR A 281 -8.60 32.19 -9.91
CA THR A 281 -7.61 33.18 -9.46
C THR A 281 -7.09 32.86 -8.06
N PRO A 282 -5.75 32.74 -7.89
CA PRO A 282 -4.74 32.57 -8.94
C PRO A 282 -4.85 31.21 -9.68
N GLU A 283 -4.36 31.13 -10.92
CA GLU A 283 -4.30 29.86 -11.69
C GLU A 283 -3.19 28.93 -11.20
N THR A 284 -2.12 29.49 -10.65
CA THR A 284 -0.99 28.77 -10.06
C THR A 284 -0.83 29.18 -8.61
N SER A 285 -0.84 28.20 -7.70
CA SER A 285 -0.64 28.46 -6.26
C SER A 285 -0.16 27.22 -5.52
N LEU A 286 0.21 27.40 -4.25
CA LEU A 286 0.36 26.27 -3.34
C LEU A 286 -0.98 25.57 -3.08
N VAL A 287 -0.93 24.27 -2.79
CA VAL A 287 -2.10 23.43 -2.55
C VAL A 287 -2.86 23.81 -1.28
N ASP A 288 -2.19 24.45 -0.31
CA ASP A 288 -2.77 24.91 0.95
C ASP A 288 -3.25 26.37 0.89
N MET A 289 -3.26 26.99 -0.29
CA MET A 289 -3.78 28.35 -0.51
C MET A 289 -5.15 28.32 -1.21
N PRO A 290 -6.13 29.15 -0.79
CA PRO A 290 -7.43 29.20 -1.46
C PRO A 290 -7.31 29.76 -2.89
N VAL A 291 -8.26 29.38 -3.74
CA VAL A 291 -8.46 29.99 -5.06
C VAL A 291 -9.92 30.39 -5.22
N ARG A 292 -10.17 31.47 -5.96
CA ARG A 292 -11.51 31.89 -6.31
C ARG A 292 -11.87 31.37 -7.70
N ILE A 293 -13.02 30.70 -7.80
CA ILE A 293 -13.56 30.16 -9.04
C ILE A 293 -14.81 30.97 -9.40
N HIS A 294 -14.80 31.56 -10.60
CA HIS A 294 -15.88 32.41 -11.09
C HIS A 294 -16.25 32.02 -12.52
N VAL A 295 -17.55 31.97 -12.80
CA VAL A 295 -18.11 31.77 -14.13
C VAL A 295 -18.95 32.98 -14.50
N SER A 296 -18.80 33.47 -15.73
CA SER A 296 -19.61 34.56 -16.29
C SER A 296 -20.05 34.27 -17.72
N GLY A 297 -21.07 34.99 -18.17
CA GLY A 297 -21.62 34.87 -19.52
C GLY A 297 -22.64 33.74 -19.69
N LEU A 298 -23.18 33.20 -18.58
CA LEU A 298 -24.29 32.26 -18.61
C LEU A 298 -25.62 33.00 -18.83
N ALA A 299 -26.66 32.28 -19.21
CA ALA A 299 -28.02 32.79 -19.15
C ALA A 299 -28.49 32.91 -17.68
N PRO A 300 -29.35 33.91 -17.36
CA PRO A 300 -29.92 34.03 -16.03
C PRO A 300 -30.56 32.72 -15.57
N THR A 301 -30.28 32.31 -14.33
CA THR A 301 -30.80 31.06 -13.74
C THR A 301 -30.38 29.76 -14.44
N GLN A 302 -29.41 29.79 -15.38
CA GLN A 302 -28.92 28.60 -16.08
C GLN A 302 -28.33 27.59 -15.09
N LEU A 303 -28.69 26.32 -15.27
CA LEU A 303 -28.18 25.21 -14.47
C LEU A 303 -26.92 24.64 -15.12
N VAL A 304 -25.81 24.62 -14.37
CA VAL A 304 -24.51 24.18 -14.87
C VAL A 304 -23.88 23.15 -13.93
N THR A 305 -23.00 22.31 -14.47
CA THR A 305 -22.09 21.47 -13.68
C THR A 305 -20.69 22.04 -13.75
N LEU A 306 -20.07 22.24 -12.60
CA LEU A 306 -18.61 22.40 -12.50
C LEU A 306 -18.00 21.09 -12.06
N GLN A 307 -17.00 20.63 -12.82
CA GLN A 307 -16.23 19.43 -12.54
C GLN A 307 -14.76 19.79 -12.37
N SER A 308 -14.12 19.25 -11.35
CA SER A 308 -12.67 19.25 -11.19
C SER A 308 -12.15 17.83 -11.38
N SER A 309 -11.02 17.68 -12.06
CA SER A 309 -10.36 16.40 -12.23
C SER A 309 -8.84 16.52 -12.27
N LEU A 310 -8.14 15.49 -11.80
CA LEU A 310 -6.69 15.35 -11.94
C LEU A 310 -6.31 13.88 -12.06
N THR A 311 -5.11 13.62 -12.57
CA THR A 311 -4.51 12.28 -12.55
C THR A 311 -3.27 12.31 -11.67
N ASP A 312 -3.18 11.40 -10.69
CA ASP A 312 -2.06 11.36 -9.76
C ASP A 312 -0.80 10.75 -10.40
N GLU A 313 0.31 10.74 -9.64
CA GLU A 313 1.60 10.18 -10.06
C GLU A 313 1.57 8.67 -10.37
N ARG A 314 0.49 7.98 -9.98
CA ARG A 314 0.27 6.54 -10.25
C ARG A 314 -0.74 6.30 -11.38
N GLY A 315 -1.18 7.36 -12.07
CA GLY A 315 -2.12 7.27 -13.17
C GLY A 315 -3.58 7.05 -12.73
N VAL A 316 -3.91 7.29 -11.46
CA VAL A 316 -5.29 7.18 -10.95
C VAL A 316 -5.97 8.54 -11.07
N GLN A 317 -7.13 8.55 -11.71
CA GLN A 317 -7.93 9.75 -11.86
C GLN A 317 -8.75 10.03 -10.59
N PHE A 318 -8.82 11.30 -10.23
CA PHE A 318 -9.70 11.83 -9.19
C PHE A 318 -10.68 12.83 -9.81
N ARG A 319 -11.92 12.87 -9.31
CA ARG A 319 -12.93 13.85 -9.74
C ARG A 319 -13.81 14.32 -8.59
N ALA A 320 -14.28 15.56 -8.71
CA ALA A 320 -15.33 16.15 -7.89
C ALA A 320 -16.25 16.96 -8.80
N ARG A 321 -17.55 16.96 -8.52
CA ARG A 321 -18.56 17.66 -9.30
C ARG A 321 -19.56 18.35 -8.38
N ALA A 322 -20.02 19.52 -8.79
CA ALA A 322 -21.12 20.21 -8.13
C ALA A 322 -21.99 20.94 -9.15
N PHE A 323 -23.28 21.01 -8.84
CA PHE A 323 -24.29 21.66 -9.65
C PHE A 323 -24.58 23.06 -9.12
N TYR A 324 -24.58 24.04 -10.00
CA TYR A 324 -24.80 25.45 -9.67
C TYR A 324 -25.88 26.05 -10.55
N ARG A 325 -26.57 27.04 -10.02
CA ARG A 325 -27.49 27.88 -10.77
C ARG A 325 -26.90 29.28 -10.88
N ALA A 326 -26.79 29.80 -12.10
CA ALA A 326 -26.35 31.17 -12.33
C ALA A 326 -27.33 32.17 -11.69
N ASP A 327 -26.81 33.32 -11.25
CA ASP A 327 -27.65 34.41 -10.77
C ASP A 327 -28.36 35.15 -11.94
N GLU A 328 -29.09 36.23 -11.62
CA GLU A 328 -29.79 37.05 -12.64
C GLU A 328 -28.82 37.75 -13.60
N ALA A 329 -27.55 37.91 -13.23
CA ALA A 329 -26.51 38.47 -14.09
C ALA A 329 -25.83 37.41 -14.96
N GLY A 330 -26.18 36.13 -14.81
CA GLY A 330 -25.54 35.03 -15.54
C GLY A 330 -24.18 34.65 -14.97
N GLU A 331 -23.97 34.82 -13.66
CA GLU A 331 -22.72 34.52 -12.97
C GLU A 331 -22.85 33.38 -11.96
N VAL A 332 -21.75 32.66 -11.75
CA VAL A 332 -21.57 31.72 -10.63
C VAL A 332 -20.25 32.02 -9.95
N ASP A 333 -20.30 32.61 -8.76
CA ASP A 333 -19.15 32.83 -7.88
C ASP A 333 -19.16 31.82 -6.74
N LEU A 334 -18.17 30.94 -6.65
CA LEU A 334 -18.18 29.83 -5.68
C LEU A 334 -18.03 30.30 -4.22
N GLU A 335 -17.66 31.56 -4.00
CA GLU A 335 -17.66 32.18 -2.66
C GLU A 335 -19.07 32.51 -2.16
N ARG A 336 -20.06 32.57 -3.05
CA ARG A 336 -21.41 33.07 -2.76
C ARG A 336 -22.49 32.09 -3.20
N ALA A 337 -22.30 31.43 -4.34
CA ALA A 337 -23.24 30.48 -4.90
C ALA A 337 -23.17 29.16 -4.15
N ALA A 338 -24.32 28.71 -3.62
CA ALA A 338 -24.44 27.40 -3.02
C ALA A 338 -24.51 26.32 -4.10
N ALA A 339 -23.68 25.28 -3.97
CA ALA A 339 -23.87 24.05 -4.73
C ALA A 339 -25.23 23.46 -4.37
N THR A 340 -26.01 23.10 -5.39
CA THR A 340 -27.36 22.52 -5.24
C THR A 340 -27.36 20.99 -5.19
N GLY A 341 -26.22 20.35 -5.52
CA GLY A 341 -26.06 18.91 -5.52
C GLY A 341 -24.74 18.49 -6.19
N GLY A 342 -24.53 17.18 -6.29
CA GLY A 342 -23.30 16.58 -6.80
C GLY A 342 -22.55 15.85 -5.69
N ASP A 343 -21.24 16.07 -5.60
CA ASP A 343 -20.39 15.49 -4.56
C ASP A 343 -20.51 16.24 -3.20
N TYR A 344 -21.11 17.43 -3.19
CA TYR A 344 -21.39 18.25 -2.00
C TYR A 344 -22.54 19.25 -2.26
N VAL A 345 -23.05 19.88 -1.19
CA VAL A 345 -24.13 20.89 -1.21
C VAL A 345 -23.72 22.08 -0.33
N GLY A 346 -24.20 23.28 -0.65
CA GLY A 346 -23.92 24.50 0.13
C GLY A 346 -22.75 25.31 -0.41
N ILE A 347 -22.34 26.35 0.33
CA ILE A 347 -21.28 27.27 -0.08
C ILE A 347 -19.94 26.70 0.36
N TRP A 348 -19.20 26.15 -0.61
CA TRP A 348 -17.91 25.52 -0.41
C TRP A 348 -16.94 25.99 -1.51
N PRO A 349 -16.25 27.13 -1.31
CA PRO A 349 -15.45 27.76 -2.37
C PRO A 349 -14.37 26.83 -2.95
N MET A 350 -13.81 25.99 -2.08
CA MET A 350 -12.79 24.99 -2.41
C MET A 350 -13.35 23.56 -2.51
N GLY A 351 -14.67 23.39 -2.56
CA GLY A 351 -15.32 22.07 -2.54
C GLY A 351 -14.91 21.17 -3.72
N LEU A 352 -14.61 21.77 -4.89
CA LEU A 352 -14.08 21.04 -6.06
C LEU A 352 -12.68 20.43 -5.85
N PHE A 353 -11.99 20.79 -4.76
CA PHE A 353 -10.70 20.21 -4.37
C PHE A 353 -10.87 19.26 -3.18
N TRP A 354 -11.61 19.67 -2.15
CA TRP A 354 -11.77 18.89 -0.90
C TRP A 354 -12.59 17.62 -1.06
N PHE A 355 -13.57 17.63 -1.97
CA PHE A 355 -14.47 16.51 -2.18
C PHE A 355 -14.08 15.65 -3.38
N LEU A 356 -12.80 15.71 -3.81
CA LEU A 356 -12.26 14.82 -4.82
C LEU A 356 -12.36 13.36 -4.38
N LYS A 357 -12.84 12.51 -5.29
CA LYS A 357 -12.94 11.07 -5.11
C LYS A 357 -12.09 10.34 -6.16
N PRO A 358 -11.35 9.28 -5.79
CA PRO A 358 -10.64 8.48 -6.77
C PRO A 358 -11.61 7.64 -7.59
N GLU A 359 -11.34 7.45 -8.89
CA GLU A 359 -12.06 6.44 -9.69
C GLU A 359 -11.75 5.01 -9.21
N LYS A 360 -10.55 4.81 -8.67
CA LYS A 360 -10.13 3.54 -8.07
C LYS A 360 -10.44 3.55 -6.58
N LEU A 361 -11.30 2.63 -6.12
CA LEU A 361 -11.62 2.46 -4.71
C LEU A 361 -10.35 2.34 -3.83
N PHE A 362 -10.42 2.95 -2.65
CA PHE A 362 -9.38 2.91 -1.60
C PHE A 362 -8.03 3.51 -1.99
N HIS A 363 -8.01 4.39 -2.98
CA HIS A 363 -6.81 5.07 -3.44
C HIS A 363 -6.71 6.47 -2.83
N ARG A 364 -5.65 6.71 -2.04
CA ARG A 364 -5.38 8.01 -1.40
C ARG A 364 -4.57 8.90 -2.34
N LEU A 365 -5.00 10.15 -2.51
CA LEU A 365 -4.21 11.17 -3.21
C LEU A 365 -3.01 11.54 -2.34
N VAL A 366 -1.79 11.32 -2.84
CA VAL A 366 -0.56 11.68 -2.14
C VAL A 366 0.44 12.18 -3.16
N LYS A 367 0.95 13.40 -2.97
CA LYS A 367 2.10 13.91 -3.73
C LYS A 367 3.38 13.31 -3.15
N ARG A 368 4.04 12.43 -3.90
CA ARG A 368 5.32 11.81 -3.47
C ARG A 368 6.51 12.60 -3.97
N ASP A 369 6.47 13.03 -5.23
CA ASP A 369 7.53 13.84 -5.81
C ASP A 369 7.12 15.32 -5.80
N VAL A 370 7.43 15.98 -4.68
CA VAL A 370 7.07 17.38 -4.45
C VAL A 370 7.84 18.37 -5.33
N MET A 371 8.99 17.97 -5.90
CA MET A 371 9.85 18.85 -6.70
C MET A 371 9.61 18.74 -8.20
N SER A 372 9.01 17.65 -8.68
CA SER A 372 8.79 17.39 -10.11
C SER A 372 7.80 18.32 -10.81
N GLY A 373 6.92 19.00 -10.06
CA GLY A 373 5.87 19.86 -10.60
C GLY A 373 4.59 19.81 -9.78
N PRO A 374 3.57 20.61 -10.18
CA PRO A 374 2.29 20.68 -9.49
C PRO A 374 1.41 19.47 -9.78
N PHE A 375 0.31 19.34 -9.04
CA PHE A 375 -0.86 18.67 -9.60
C PHE A 375 -1.62 19.66 -10.49
N CYS A 376 -1.86 19.27 -11.74
CA CYS A 376 -2.66 20.03 -12.69
C CYS A 376 -4.12 19.57 -12.58
N PHE A 377 -4.97 20.45 -12.08
CA PHE A 377 -6.41 20.24 -11.99
C PHE A 377 -7.06 20.81 -13.23
N GLN A 378 -7.83 19.99 -13.95
CA GLN A 378 -8.68 20.46 -15.04
C GLN A 378 -10.06 20.75 -14.48
N LEU A 379 -10.51 22.01 -14.64
CA LEU A 379 -11.85 22.45 -14.31
C LEU A 379 -12.66 22.58 -15.61
N ASP A 380 -13.77 21.87 -15.67
CA ASP A 380 -14.67 21.83 -16.81
C ASP A 380 -16.06 22.33 -16.40
N LEU A 381 -16.63 23.19 -17.23
CA LEU A 381 -18.00 23.72 -17.09
C LEU A 381 -18.92 23.05 -18.12
N PHE A 382 -20.08 22.54 -17.69
CA PHE A 382 -21.05 21.90 -18.57
C PHE A 382 -22.44 22.55 -18.47
N ASP A 383 -23.16 22.57 -19.59
CA ASP A 383 -24.51 23.16 -19.75
C ASP A 383 -25.66 22.30 -19.19
N SER A 384 -25.36 21.32 -18.34
CA SER A 384 -26.39 20.45 -17.77
C SER A 384 -25.86 19.72 -16.55
N CYS A 385 -26.76 19.05 -15.81
CA CYS A 385 -26.39 18.14 -14.73
C CYS A 385 -25.68 16.90 -15.28
N GLN A 386 -24.36 16.82 -15.09
CA GLN A 386 -23.53 15.70 -15.53
C GLN A 386 -23.30 14.69 -14.40
N LEU A 387 -24.14 13.64 -14.35
CA LEU A 387 -24.01 12.56 -13.35
C LEU A 387 -22.97 11.52 -13.73
N LEU A 388 -22.78 11.25 -15.02
CA LEU A 388 -21.83 10.28 -15.53
C LEU A 388 -20.92 10.94 -16.58
N PRO A 389 -19.64 10.54 -16.67
CA PRO A 389 -18.77 11.01 -17.74
C PRO A 389 -19.35 10.57 -19.08
N SER A 390 -19.68 11.51 -19.96
CA SER A 390 -20.11 11.21 -21.33
C SER A 390 -19.10 11.81 -22.32
N PRO A 391 -18.46 10.99 -23.18
CA PRO A 391 -17.52 11.48 -24.18
C PRO A 391 -18.19 12.32 -25.29
N GLN A 392 -19.52 12.35 -25.32
CA GLN A 392 -20.30 13.11 -26.29
C GLN A 392 -20.55 14.56 -25.84
N VAL A 393 -20.36 14.85 -24.54
CA VAL A 393 -20.61 16.17 -23.98
C VAL A 393 -19.29 16.94 -23.91
N VAL A 394 -19.22 18.04 -24.66
CA VAL A 394 -18.08 18.95 -24.67
C VAL A 394 -18.30 20.02 -23.60
N PRO A 395 -17.30 20.37 -22.78
CA PRO A 395 -17.44 21.46 -21.83
C PRO A 395 -17.64 22.81 -22.54
N LEU A 396 -18.46 23.67 -21.94
CA LEU A 396 -18.68 25.06 -22.34
C LEU A 396 -17.40 25.90 -22.20
N ALA A 397 -16.64 25.63 -21.13
CA ALA A 397 -15.36 26.24 -20.85
C ALA A 397 -14.49 25.28 -20.05
N THR A 398 -13.18 25.36 -20.24
CA THR A 398 -12.18 24.59 -19.50
C THR A 398 -11.07 25.52 -19.04
N CYS A 399 -10.59 25.29 -17.81
CA CYS A 399 -9.44 25.95 -17.23
C CYS A 399 -8.51 24.90 -16.59
N THR A 400 -7.20 25.15 -16.56
CA THR A 400 -6.24 24.32 -15.84
C THR A 400 -5.67 25.11 -14.67
N VAL A 401 -5.66 24.50 -13.48
CA VAL A 401 -5.16 25.09 -12.24
C VAL A 401 -3.97 24.28 -11.75
N GLU A 402 -2.87 24.94 -11.49
CA GLU A 402 -1.64 24.32 -11.00
C GLU A 402 -1.54 24.46 -9.48
N ARG A 403 -1.51 23.32 -8.79
CA ARG A 403 -1.43 23.25 -7.33
C ARG A 403 -0.09 22.65 -6.92
N TRP A 404 0.82 23.51 -6.47
CA TRP A 404 2.17 23.17 -6.06
C TRP A 404 2.22 22.70 -4.60
N TYR A 405 3.10 21.75 -4.31
CA TYR A 405 3.39 21.31 -2.93
C TYR A 405 4.67 21.95 -2.36
N VAL A 406 5.35 22.77 -3.16
CA VAL A 406 6.59 23.44 -2.80
C VAL A 406 6.58 24.86 -3.34
N GLY A 407 6.98 25.81 -2.51
CA GLY A 407 7.01 27.23 -2.84
C GLY A 407 8.21 27.58 -3.72
N PRO A 408 8.13 28.70 -4.46
CA PRO A 408 9.25 29.16 -5.28
C PRO A 408 10.53 29.32 -4.45
N GLY A 409 11.64 28.77 -4.95
CA GLY A 409 12.96 28.91 -4.33
C GLY A 409 13.21 28.05 -3.09
N VAL A 410 12.24 27.23 -2.64
CA VAL A 410 12.50 26.23 -1.60
C VAL A 410 13.48 25.17 -2.14
N GLU A 411 14.56 24.95 -1.41
CA GLU A 411 15.60 23.98 -1.76
C GLU A 411 15.31 22.64 -1.07
N ARG A 412 15.44 21.53 -1.79
CA ARG A 412 15.36 20.16 -1.23
C ARG A 412 16.73 19.51 -1.24
N VAL A 413 17.27 19.23 -0.05
CA VAL A 413 18.56 18.59 0.17
C VAL A 413 18.36 17.18 0.73
N PRO A 414 18.68 16.10 0.00
CA PRO A 414 18.65 14.75 0.56
C PRO A 414 19.59 14.62 1.77
N VAL A 415 19.13 13.99 2.84
CA VAL A 415 19.91 13.78 4.06
C VAL A 415 20.29 12.30 4.17
N LYS A 416 21.60 12.03 4.08
CA LYS A 416 22.22 10.72 4.29
C LYS A 416 23.51 10.90 5.09
N GLN A 417 23.37 11.15 6.40
CA GLN A 417 24.49 11.43 7.30
C GLN A 417 24.39 10.55 8.55
N GLY A 418 25.45 9.81 8.87
CA GLY A 418 25.39 8.76 9.89
C GLY A 418 24.30 7.74 9.55
N ARG A 419 23.45 7.41 10.53
CA ARG A 419 22.24 6.59 10.33
C ARG A 419 21.00 7.40 9.91
N VAL A 420 21.02 8.73 10.03
CA VAL A 420 19.87 9.60 9.72
C VAL A 420 19.56 9.60 8.22
N ARG A 421 18.30 9.33 7.87
CA ARG A 421 17.78 9.37 6.50
C ARG A 421 16.56 10.27 6.39
N GLY A 422 16.56 11.15 5.41
CA GLY A 422 15.47 12.08 5.18
C GLY A 422 15.70 13.03 4.03
N ALA A 423 14.93 14.11 4.01
CA ALA A 423 15.12 15.25 3.11
C ALA A 423 14.92 16.55 3.88
N LEU A 424 15.89 17.46 3.79
CA LEU A 424 15.83 18.79 4.37
C LEU A 424 15.27 19.76 3.33
N PHE A 425 14.22 20.49 3.70
CA PHE A 425 13.65 21.56 2.91
C PHE A 425 14.05 22.91 3.52
N LEU A 426 14.66 23.77 2.71
CA LEU A 426 15.15 25.08 3.13
C LEU A 426 14.36 26.18 2.41
N PRO A 427 13.80 27.16 3.15
CA PRO A 427 13.20 28.33 2.53
C PRO A 427 14.23 29.11 1.68
N PRO A 428 13.78 29.88 0.68
CA PRO A 428 14.66 30.79 -0.04
C PRO A 428 15.22 31.87 0.89
N GLY A 429 16.44 32.34 0.61
CA GLY A 429 17.08 33.44 1.33
C GLY A 429 18.27 33.01 2.21
N PRO A 430 18.85 33.98 2.95
CA PRO A 430 20.09 33.75 3.70
C PRO A 430 19.89 32.90 4.96
N GLY A 431 18.69 32.86 5.53
CA GLY A 431 18.45 32.27 6.86
C GLY A 431 19.08 33.09 7.99
N PRO A 432 19.23 32.53 9.20
CA PRO A 432 18.78 31.19 9.59
C PRO A 432 17.25 31.14 9.80
N PHE A 433 16.67 29.96 9.60
CA PHE A 433 15.23 29.71 9.70
C PHE A 433 14.90 28.84 10.91
N PRO A 434 13.74 29.02 11.57
CA PRO A 434 13.30 28.09 12.61
C PRO A 434 13.24 26.65 12.10
N GLY A 435 13.85 25.72 12.83
CA GLY A 435 13.99 24.31 12.46
C GLY A 435 12.80 23.46 12.90
N VAL A 436 12.34 22.57 12.02
CA VAL A 436 11.25 21.61 12.32
C VAL A 436 11.63 20.20 11.84
N ILE A 437 11.35 19.17 12.62
CA ILE A 437 11.39 17.77 12.18
C ILE A 437 9.97 17.28 11.93
N ASP A 438 9.72 16.73 10.75
CA ASP A 438 8.42 16.23 10.31
C ASP A 438 8.44 14.70 10.17
N MET A 439 7.50 14.04 10.85
CA MET A 439 7.39 12.58 10.92
C MET A 439 5.97 12.07 10.60
N PHE A 440 5.92 11.03 9.79
CA PHE A 440 4.67 10.32 9.45
C PHE A 440 4.53 8.98 10.21
N GLY A 441 3.38 8.33 10.03
CA GLY A 441 2.97 7.17 10.81
C GLY A 441 3.55 5.82 10.38
N GLY A 442 2.87 4.75 10.78
CA GLY A 442 3.31 3.35 10.65
C GLY A 442 3.39 2.76 9.23
N ALA A 443 3.28 3.57 8.17
CA ALA A 443 3.48 3.11 6.79
C ALA A 443 4.97 2.99 6.39
N GLY A 444 5.86 3.65 7.14
CA GLY A 444 7.28 3.77 6.81
C GLY A 444 7.52 4.55 5.52
N GLY A 445 8.79 4.56 5.08
CA GLY A 445 9.19 5.36 3.92
C GLY A 445 9.46 6.83 4.29
N LEU A 446 9.71 7.63 3.24
CA LEU A 446 9.87 9.08 3.35
C LEU A 446 8.66 9.76 2.70
N ILE A 447 8.04 10.69 3.43
CA ILE A 447 6.88 11.46 2.98
C ILE A 447 7.20 12.94 3.18
N GLU A 448 7.06 13.74 2.11
CA GLU A 448 7.68 15.07 2.03
C GLU A 448 6.67 16.21 1.81
N PHE A 449 5.41 15.89 1.51
CA PHE A 449 4.42 16.90 1.11
C PHE A 449 4.10 17.90 2.22
N ARG A 450 4.11 17.50 3.49
CA ARG A 450 3.89 18.43 4.61
C ARG A 450 5.14 19.26 4.88
N SER A 451 6.32 18.66 4.81
CA SER A 451 7.60 19.33 5.06
C SER A 451 7.90 20.42 4.03
N SER A 452 7.64 20.14 2.75
CA SER A 452 7.78 21.10 1.65
C SER A 452 6.82 22.29 1.79
N LEU A 453 5.59 22.06 2.22
CA LEU A 453 4.63 23.13 2.52
C LEU A 453 5.06 23.97 3.73
N LEU A 454 5.49 23.35 4.83
CA LEU A 454 6.04 24.09 5.97
C LEU A 454 7.27 24.93 5.57
N ALA A 455 8.16 24.40 4.72
CA ALA A 455 9.30 25.18 4.23
C ALA A 455 8.90 26.35 3.35
N SER A 456 7.78 26.23 2.64
CA SER A 456 7.16 27.32 1.90
C SER A 456 6.58 28.41 2.82
N ARG A 457 6.45 28.14 4.12
CA ARG A 457 6.07 29.08 5.19
C ARG A 457 7.27 29.58 6.01
N GLY A 458 8.51 29.35 5.55
CA GLY A 458 9.70 29.92 6.18
C GLY A 458 10.36 29.07 7.27
N PHE A 459 9.99 27.80 7.40
CA PHE A 459 10.66 26.85 8.30
C PHE A 459 11.74 26.03 7.59
N ALA A 460 12.87 25.75 8.23
CA ALA A 460 13.80 24.74 7.75
C ALA A 460 13.33 23.36 8.23
N VAL A 461 12.84 22.51 7.33
CA VAL A 461 12.11 21.29 7.72
C VAL A 461 12.79 20.01 7.29
N LEU A 462 13.14 19.16 8.24
CA LEU A 462 13.64 17.81 7.99
C LEU A 462 12.47 16.82 7.93
N ALA A 463 12.11 16.38 6.72
CA ALA A 463 11.28 15.19 6.53
C ALA A 463 12.09 13.97 6.98
N LEU A 464 11.71 13.34 8.09
CA LEU A 464 12.49 12.26 8.71
C LEU A 464 11.84 10.90 8.47
N ALA A 465 12.55 10.03 7.76
CA ALA A 465 12.22 8.61 7.72
C ALA A 465 12.83 7.91 8.93
N PHE A 466 12.17 6.89 9.48
CA PHE A 466 12.72 6.11 10.62
C PHE A 466 12.60 4.58 10.45
N PHE A 467 11.93 4.11 9.39
CA PHE A 467 11.96 2.71 8.92
C PHE A 467 11.38 2.61 7.50
N GLY A 468 11.62 1.49 6.81
CA GLY A 468 11.04 1.19 5.50
C GLY A 468 11.53 2.09 4.35
N TYR A 469 12.69 2.72 4.51
CA TYR A 469 13.28 3.68 3.58
C TYR A 469 14.80 3.49 3.46
N ASP A 470 15.33 3.51 2.24
CA ASP A 470 16.77 3.33 1.94
C ASP A 470 17.37 2.12 2.69
N ASP A 471 18.42 2.33 3.48
CA ASP A 471 19.12 1.35 4.30
C ASP A 471 18.62 1.27 5.76
N LEU A 472 17.50 1.94 6.08
CA LEU A 472 16.86 1.78 7.39
C LEU A 472 16.20 0.39 7.52
N PRO A 473 15.96 -0.08 8.76
CA PRO A 473 15.22 -1.32 9.00
C PRO A 473 13.89 -1.36 8.24
N GLN A 474 13.53 -2.51 7.67
CA GLN A 474 12.28 -2.65 6.91
C GLN A 474 11.02 -2.61 7.79
N VAL A 475 11.16 -2.98 9.06
CA VAL A 475 10.10 -2.98 10.07
C VAL A 475 10.55 -2.20 11.30
N LEU A 476 9.61 -1.56 11.97
CA LEU A 476 9.86 -0.83 13.21
C LEU A 476 9.73 -1.77 14.42
N ALA A 477 10.81 -2.46 14.76
CA ALA A 477 10.85 -3.39 15.89
C ALA A 477 11.00 -2.68 17.25
N GLU A 478 11.71 -1.56 17.28
CA GLU A 478 11.96 -0.72 18.46
C GLU A 478 12.02 0.75 18.02
N VAL A 479 11.51 1.66 18.84
CA VAL A 479 11.74 3.10 18.71
C VAL A 479 13.03 3.44 19.45
N ASP A 480 14.14 3.49 18.73
CA ASP A 480 15.43 3.93 19.27
C ASP A 480 15.51 5.47 19.25
N LEU A 481 15.33 6.09 20.42
CA LEU A 481 15.26 7.55 20.53
C LEU A 481 16.60 8.25 20.24
N GLU A 482 17.73 7.53 20.32
CA GLU A 482 19.05 8.06 19.97
C GLU A 482 19.11 8.43 18.47
N TYR A 483 18.37 7.72 17.60
CA TYR A 483 18.19 8.08 16.19
C TYR A 483 17.63 9.49 16.01
N PHE A 484 16.61 9.81 16.81
CA PHE A 484 15.88 11.06 16.71
C PHE A 484 16.66 12.19 17.39
N GLU A 485 17.43 11.89 18.43
CA GLU A 485 18.42 12.80 19.02
C GLU A 485 19.52 13.15 17.99
N GLU A 486 20.04 12.18 17.25
CA GLU A 486 20.99 12.42 16.14
C GLU A 486 20.40 13.31 15.05
N ALA A 487 19.14 13.09 14.65
CA ALA A 487 18.44 13.92 13.67
C ALA A 487 18.24 15.36 14.16
N ALA A 488 17.86 15.53 15.43
CA ALA A 488 17.74 16.85 16.07
C ALA A 488 19.06 17.61 16.09
N ASN A 489 20.13 16.94 16.52
CA ASN A 489 21.47 17.52 16.56
C ASN A 489 22.01 17.84 15.16
N LEU A 490 21.72 17.00 14.16
CA LEU A 490 22.07 17.25 12.77
C LEU A 490 21.38 18.50 12.25
N LEU A 491 20.07 18.64 12.49
CA LEU A 491 19.31 19.80 12.03
C LEU A 491 19.82 21.10 12.69
N LEU A 492 20.03 21.10 14.01
CA LEU A 492 20.52 22.28 14.74
C LEU A 492 21.94 22.70 14.36
N LYS A 493 22.78 21.78 13.88
CA LYS A 493 24.13 22.08 13.38
C LYS A 493 24.12 22.74 12.00
N HIS A 494 23.02 22.68 11.27
CA HIS A 494 22.95 23.22 9.92
C HIS A 494 23.02 24.76 9.96
N PRO A 495 23.89 25.43 9.16
CA PRO A 495 24.14 26.87 9.27
C PRO A 495 22.93 27.75 8.97
N LYS A 496 21.95 27.24 8.22
CA LYS A 496 20.68 27.92 7.93
C LYS A 496 19.57 27.61 8.93
N VAL A 497 19.83 26.91 10.04
CA VAL A 497 18.82 26.60 11.06
C VAL A 497 19.06 27.45 12.30
N ARG A 498 18.00 28.09 12.80
CA ARG A 498 18.03 28.90 14.01
C ARG A 498 17.94 27.97 15.22
N GLY A 499 18.97 27.99 16.07
CA GLY A 499 18.94 27.38 17.40
C GLY A 499 18.40 28.34 18.47
N PRO A 500 18.36 27.93 19.76
CA PRO A 500 18.91 26.68 20.30
C PRO A 500 17.97 25.46 20.23
N GLY A 501 16.67 25.66 19.99
CA GLY A 501 15.67 24.59 19.96
C GLY A 501 14.99 24.44 18.59
N LEU A 502 14.27 23.33 18.43
CA LEU A 502 13.51 23.00 17.22
C LEU A 502 12.07 22.59 17.55
N GLY A 503 11.23 22.62 16.52
CA GLY A 503 9.89 22.04 16.55
C GLY A 503 9.88 20.61 16.05
N VAL A 504 8.95 19.79 16.53
CA VAL A 504 8.64 18.47 15.96
C VAL A 504 7.17 18.41 15.59
N ILE A 505 6.84 17.81 14.45
CA ILE A 505 5.46 17.58 14.01
C ILE A 505 5.30 16.11 13.60
N GLY A 506 4.31 15.45 14.19
CA GLY A 506 4.07 14.03 13.99
C GLY A 506 2.61 13.73 13.71
N VAL A 507 2.35 12.71 12.88
CA VAL A 507 1.02 12.10 12.74
C VAL A 507 1.06 10.60 13.05
N SER A 508 0.05 10.08 13.75
CA SER A 508 -0.06 8.65 14.06
C SER A 508 1.17 8.15 14.86
N LYS A 509 1.87 7.10 14.43
CA LYS A 509 3.14 6.66 15.06
C LYS A 509 4.19 7.78 15.13
N GLY A 510 4.22 8.70 14.16
CA GLY A 510 5.10 9.87 14.21
C GLY A 510 4.74 10.83 15.34
N ALA A 511 3.46 10.94 15.73
CA ALA A 511 3.02 11.74 16.87
C ALA A 511 3.41 11.10 18.21
N GLU A 512 3.33 9.77 18.32
CA GLU A 512 3.87 9.03 19.48
C GLU A 512 5.37 9.32 19.67
N VAL A 513 6.14 9.29 18.57
CA VAL A 513 7.57 9.64 18.58
C VAL A 513 7.79 11.11 18.92
N SER A 514 7.02 12.05 18.33
CA SER A 514 7.11 13.48 18.66
C SER A 514 6.91 13.76 20.15
N LEU A 515 5.96 13.07 20.79
CA LEU A 515 5.71 13.22 22.22
C LEU A 515 6.87 12.68 23.06
N ALA A 516 7.43 11.54 22.65
CA ALA A 516 8.62 10.98 23.29
C ALA A 516 9.84 11.90 23.14
N MET A 517 10.06 12.46 21.93
CA MET A 517 11.11 13.45 21.70
C MET A 517 10.93 14.66 22.62
N ALA A 518 9.72 15.21 22.73
CA ALA A 518 9.42 16.33 23.63
C ALA A 518 9.70 16.01 25.11
N ALA A 519 9.47 14.77 25.54
CA ALA A 519 9.67 14.34 26.92
C ALA A 519 11.15 14.08 27.29
N PHE A 520 11.99 13.73 26.31
CA PHE A 520 13.36 13.23 26.57
C PHE A 520 14.48 14.06 25.95
N LEU A 521 14.19 14.89 24.94
CA LEU A 521 15.18 15.66 24.18
C LEU A 521 15.00 17.15 24.50
N GLU A 522 16.00 17.75 25.15
CA GLU A 522 15.98 19.17 25.56
C GLU A 522 15.93 20.14 24.36
N GLN A 523 16.34 19.67 23.18
CA GLN A 523 16.30 20.41 21.92
C GLN A 523 14.87 20.71 21.46
N VAL A 524 13.87 19.96 21.92
CA VAL A 524 12.47 20.08 21.46
C VAL A 524 11.73 21.11 22.29
N VAL A 525 11.49 22.27 21.70
CA VAL A 525 10.79 23.39 22.35
C VAL A 525 9.32 23.52 21.92
N ALA A 526 8.94 22.83 20.85
CA ALA A 526 7.56 22.79 20.35
C ALA A 526 7.24 21.40 19.78
N ALA A 527 6.11 20.81 20.14
CA ALA A 527 5.66 19.53 19.62
C ALA A 527 4.21 19.60 19.12
N VAL A 528 4.01 19.32 17.84
CA VAL A 528 2.69 19.18 17.22
C VAL A 528 2.38 17.70 17.10
N TRP A 529 1.34 17.28 17.83
CA TRP A 529 0.90 15.90 17.96
C TRP A 529 -0.45 15.74 17.23
N ILE A 530 -0.49 14.99 16.13
CA ILE A 530 -1.71 14.79 15.32
C ILE A 530 -2.13 13.32 15.40
N ASN A 531 -3.27 13.04 16.03
CA ASN A 531 -3.86 11.70 16.14
C ASN A 531 -2.84 10.59 16.51
N GLY A 532 -2.08 10.79 17.59
CA GLY A 532 -1.10 9.83 18.09
C GLY A 532 -1.58 9.00 19.27
N THR A 533 -0.65 8.36 19.96
CA THR A 533 -0.86 7.69 21.25
C THR A 533 -0.02 8.37 22.34
N GLY A 534 -0.54 8.43 23.57
CA GLY A 534 0.19 8.87 24.76
C GLY A 534 0.94 7.74 25.49
N PHE A 535 0.80 6.52 24.96
CA PHE A 535 1.42 5.28 25.45
C PHE A 535 2.05 4.57 24.26
N LEU A 536 3.17 3.90 24.48
CA LEU A 536 3.84 3.12 23.44
C LEU A 536 2.95 1.95 23.03
N ASN A 537 2.54 1.91 21.77
CA ASN A 537 1.72 0.84 21.22
C ASN A 537 2.46 0.05 20.15
N GLY A 538 2.44 -1.28 20.28
CA GLY A 538 3.03 -2.25 19.35
C GLY A 538 4.56 -2.27 19.23
N THR A 539 5.23 -1.21 19.66
CA THR A 539 6.68 -1.05 19.54
C THR A 539 7.22 -0.45 20.83
N PRO A 540 8.18 -1.08 21.52
CA PRO A 540 8.80 -0.50 22.71
C PRO A 540 9.70 0.68 22.33
N LEU A 541 10.05 1.48 23.32
CA LEU A 541 10.99 2.60 23.17
C LEU A 541 12.25 2.35 23.99
N ARG A 542 13.40 2.61 23.40
CA ARG A 542 14.69 2.61 24.06
C ARG A 542 15.34 3.98 23.93
N TYR A 543 15.90 4.49 25.02
CA TYR A 543 16.70 5.70 25.01
C TYR A 543 17.79 5.60 26.08
N LYS A 544 19.05 5.47 25.66
CA LYS A 544 20.18 5.26 26.56
C LYS A 544 19.88 4.04 27.46
N GLY A 545 19.97 4.17 28.78
CA GLY A 545 19.61 3.10 29.73
C GLY A 545 18.11 2.95 30.02
N ILE A 546 17.25 3.76 29.42
CA ILE A 546 15.80 3.73 29.65
C ILE A 546 15.13 2.83 28.61
N HIS A 547 14.28 1.92 29.07
CA HIS A 547 13.43 1.10 28.23
C HIS A 547 11.97 1.24 28.68
N ILE A 548 11.10 1.67 27.78
CA ILE A 548 9.66 1.76 27.99
C ILE A 548 9.00 0.63 27.20
N PRO A 549 8.30 -0.32 27.87
CA PRO A 549 7.58 -1.38 27.18
C PRO A 549 6.43 -0.81 26.35
N HIS A 550 5.83 -1.66 25.52
CA HIS A 550 4.67 -1.28 24.73
C HIS A 550 3.43 -2.05 25.16
N ILE A 551 2.27 -1.46 24.87
CA ILE A 551 0.98 -2.13 24.89
C ILE A 551 0.89 -2.97 23.60
N PRO A 552 0.73 -4.31 23.70
CA PRO A 552 0.62 -5.15 22.52
C PRO A 552 -0.73 -4.97 21.84
N TYR A 553 -0.74 -5.05 20.51
CA TYR A 553 -1.96 -5.07 19.71
C TYR A 553 -2.75 -6.36 19.95
N CYS A 554 -4.08 -6.26 19.89
CA CYS A 554 -5.03 -7.38 19.91
C CYS A 554 -5.56 -7.63 18.48
N PRO A 555 -4.82 -8.32 17.60
CA PRO A 555 -5.26 -8.56 16.22
C PRO A 555 -6.58 -9.34 16.15
N GLU A 556 -6.93 -10.11 17.17
CA GLU A 556 -8.21 -10.82 17.30
C GLU A 556 -9.42 -9.89 17.47
N ARG A 557 -9.22 -8.62 17.82
CA ARG A 557 -10.26 -7.58 17.94
C ARG A 557 -10.44 -6.76 16.66
N LEU A 558 -9.66 -7.06 15.61
CA LEU A 558 -9.76 -6.40 14.32
C LEU A 558 -11.15 -6.62 13.71
N LEU A 559 -11.79 -5.55 13.27
CA LEU A 559 -13.06 -5.62 12.56
C LEU A 559 -12.84 -5.47 11.06
N ILE A 560 -13.73 -6.08 10.28
CA ILE A 560 -13.78 -5.91 8.83
C ILE A 560 -15.09 -5.19 8.51
N THR A 561 -14.99 -3.99 7.95
CA THR A 561 -16.14 -3.18 7.54
C THR A 561 -16.93 -3.86 6.42
N GLU A 562 -18.16 -3.41 6.16
CA GLU A 562 -18.98 -3.87 5.02
C GLU A 562 -18.26 -3.71 3.67
N MET A 563 -17.39 -2.69 3.53
CA MET A 563 -16.57 -2.47 2.33
C MET A 563 -15.32 -3.38 2.26
N GLY A 564 -15.12 -4.29 3.22
CA GLY A 564 -13.98 -5.20 3.27
C GLY A 564 -12.66 -4.58 3.75
N ALA A 565 -12.70 -3.34 4.26
CA ALA A 565 -11.57 -2.65 4.90
C ALA A 565 -11.37 -3.09 6.36
N LEU A 566 -10.14 -2.92 6.85
CA LEU A 566 -9.71 -3.18 8.21
C LEU A 566 -10.02 -1.98 9.10
N ASP A 567 -10.74 -2.20 10.19
CA ASP A 567 -11.00 -1.20 11.21
C ASP A 567 -10.20 -1.56 12.48
N ASN A 568 -9.18 -0.74 12.74
CA ASN A 568 -8.18 -1.01 13.78
C ASN A 568 -8.60 -0.52 15.16
N TYR A 569 -9.76 0.14 15.29
CA TYR A 569 -10.13 0.87 16.49
C TYR A 569 -10.03 0.02 17.77
N HIS A 570 -10.49 -1.24 17.72
CA HIS A 570 -10.47 -2.15 18.86
C HIS A 570 -9.20 -3.01 18.97
N VAL A 571 -8.27 -2.90 18.02
CA VAL A 571 -6.96 -3.56 18.06
C VAL A 571 -6.08 -2.95 19.15
N PHE A 572 -6.23 -1.65 19.39
CA PHE A 572 -5.57 -0.93 20.48
C PHE A 572 -6.27 -1.28 21.80
N ARG A 573 -5.49 -1.66 22.81
CA ARG A 573 -6.03 -1.94 24.15
C ARG A 573 -6.35 -0.64 24.86
N ASP A 574 -7.19 -0.75 25.89
CA ASP A 574 -7.57 0.38 26.70
C ASP A 574 -6.36 0.93 27.47
N PRO A 575 -5.87 2.14 27.17
CA PRO A 575 -4.72 2.72 27.87
C PRO A 575 -4.99 2.99 29.36
N GLN A 576 -6.25 2.99 29.80
CA GLN A 576 -6.62 3.21 31.20
C GLN A 576 -6.39 1.98 32.10
N ASP A 577 -6.13 0.80 31.52
CA ASP A 577 -5.81 -0.41 32.28
C ASP A 577 -4.51 -0.19 33.09
N PRO A 578 -4.52 -0.34 34.43
CA PRO A 578 -3.32 -0.21 35.25
C PRO A 578 -2.15 -1.10 34.82
N ALA A 579 -2.42 -2.23 34.17
CA ALA A 579 -1.39 -3.12 33.60
C ALA A 579 -0.57 -2.44 32.49
N HIS A 580 -1.03 -1.31 31.95
CA HIS A 580 -0.38 -0.57 30.88
C HIS A 580 0.35 0.68 31.37
N ALA A 581 0.36 0.95 32.69
CA ALA A 581 1.00 2.12 33.28
C ALA A 581 2.49 2.24 32.93
N ALA A 582 3.20 1.12 32.77
CA ALA A 582 4.62 1.12 32.41
C ALA A 582 4.89 1.57 30.97
N ALA A 583 3.90 1.54 30.08
CA ALA A 583 4.04 1.93 28.67
C ALA A 583 3.77 3.43 28.42
N VAL A 584 3.53 4.22 29.47
CA VAL A 584 3.21 5.64 29.35
C VAL A 584 4.41 6.45 28.84
N ILE A 585 4.17 7.39 27.94
CA ILE A 585 5.16 8.42 27.59
C ILE A 585 5.16 9.45 28.72
N PRO A 586 6.32 9.75 29.35
CA PRO A 586 6.38 10.66 30.49
C PRO A 586 6.29 12.13 30.03
N VAL A 587 5.16 12.52 29.46
CA VAL A 587 4.89 13.86 28.90
C VAL A 587 5.03 14.99 29.93
N GLU A 588 4.91 14.70 31.22
CA GLU A 588 5.22 15.60 32.32
C GLU A 588 6.68 16.07 32.33
N LYS A 589 7.59 15.38 31.64
CA LYS A 589 8.99 15.80 31.49
C LYS A 589 9.19 16.82 30.36
N ALA A 590 8.21 16.98 29.47
CA ALA A 590 8.30 17.92 28.37
C ALA A 590 8.44 19.36 28.87
N GLN A 591 9.49 20.04 28.41
CA GLN A 591 9.75 21.45 28.71
C GLN A 591 9.16 22.37 27.64
N GLY A 592 9.20 21.96 26.38
CA GLY A 592 8.59 22.66 25.26
C GLY A 592 7.06 22.64 25.28
N GLU A 593 6.43 23.50 24.48
CA GLU A 593 4.98 23.52 24.33
C GLU A 593 4.46 22.34 23.49
N VAL A 594 3.26 21.84 23.79
CA VAL A 594 2.64 20.71 23.08
C VAL A 594 1.26 21.08 22.53
N LEU A 595 1.10 21.01 21.20
CA LEU A 595 -0.19 21.17 20.53
C LEU A 595 -0.75 19.80 20.15
N PHE A 596 -1.85 19.40 20.79
CA PHE A 596 -2.62 18.20 20.44
C PHE A 596 -3.69 18.54 19.41
N VAL A 597 -3.73 17.78 18.32
CA VAL A 597 -4.70 17.89 17.23
C VAL A 597 -5.38 16.53 17.08
N VAL A 598 -6.69 16.48 17.35
CA VAL A 598 -7.47 15.23 17.36
C VAL A 598 -8.67 15.26 16.43
N GLY A 599 -8.85 14.20 15.66
CA GLY A 599 -10.09 13.90 14.97
C GLY A 599 -10.94 12.96 15.83
N GLU A 600 -12.16 13.36 16.18
CA GLU A 600 -13.02 12.55 17.06
C GLU A 600 -13.65 11.35 16.35
N ALA A 601 -13.66 11.35 15.02
CA ALA A 601 -14.12 10.24 14.18
C ALA A 601 -12.95 9.37 13.67
N ASP A 602 -11.83 9.33 14.39
CA ASP A 602 -10.69 8.46 14.13
C ASP A 602 -11.08 6.97 14.26
N ARG A 603 -10.89 6.20 13.19
CA ARG A 603 -11.17 4.75 13.14
C ARG A 603 -9.93 3.87 13.20
N ASN A 604 -8.75 4.47 13.33
CA ASN A 604 -7.53 3.74 13.61
C ASN A 604 -7.39 3.44 15.11
N PHE A 605 -7.67 4.42 15.97
CA PHE A 605 -7.77 4.29 17.43
C PHE A 605 -8.41 5.55 18.06
N ASN A 606 -8.68 5.51 19.36
CA ASN A 606 -9.26 6.66 20.08
C ASN A 606 -8.22 7.76 20.39
N SER A 607 -7.87 8.56 19.39
CA SER A 607 -6.90 9.66 19.52
C SER A 607 -7.29 10.68 20.60
N LYS A 608 -8.58 10.96 20.77
CA LYS A 608 -9.09 11.90 21.79
C LYS A 608 -8.77 11.41 23.21
N LEU A 609 -9.07 10.14 23.50
CA LEU A 609 -8.75 9.53 24.80
C LEU A 609 -7.25 9.61 25.10
N PHE A 610 -6.40 9.29 24.12
CA PHE A 610 -4.95 9.38 24.30
C PHE A 610 -4.47 10.80 24.59
N ALA A 611 -5.02 11.81 23.89
CA ALA A 611 -4.69 13.22 24.14
C ALA A 611 -5.17 13.68 25.53
N GLU A 612 -6.40 13.34 25.93
CA GLU A 612 -6.96 13.67 27.25
C GLU A 612 -6.13 13.07 28.38
N MET A 613 -5.72 11.80 28.26
CA MET A 613 -4.86 11.15 29.25
C MET A 613 -3.47 11.79 29.34
N ALA A 614 -2.87 12.15 28.21
CA ALA A 614 -1.59 12.86 28.21
C ALA A 614 -1.72 14.24 28.87
N ILE A 615 -2.77 14.99 28.54
CA ILE A 615 -3.05 16.31 29.13
C ILE A 615 -3.33 16.19 30.64
N GLU A 616 -4.08 15.18 31.08
CA GLU A 616 -4.34 14.97 32.51
C GLU A 616 -3.07 14.61 33.27
N ARG A 617 -2.18 13.83 32.66
CA ARG A 617 -0.84 13.58 33.21
C ARG A 617 -0.02 14.86 33.31
N MET A 618 -0.05 15.74 32.30
CA MET A 618 0.59 17.06 32.37
C MET A 618 0.02 17.90 33.51
N LYS A 619 -1.32 18.01 33.61
CA LYS A 619 -2.02 18.77 34.65
C LYS A 619 -1.67 18.30 36.06
N SER A 620 -1.72 16.99 36.31
CA SER A 620 -1.42 16.41 37.63
C SER A 620 0.02 16.67 38.08
N HIS A 621 0.93 16.98 37.15
CA HIS A 621 2.32 17.37 37.43
C HIS A 621 2.56 18.89 37.30
N GLY A 622 1.49 19.70 37.32
CA GLY A 622 1.58 21.17 37.33
C GLY A 622 1.94 21.82 35.99
N LYS A 623 1.98 21.06 34.89
CA LYS A 623 2.29 21.60 33.55
C LYS A 623 1.07 22.32 32.97
N LYS A 624 1.34 23.39 32.21
CA LYS A 624 0.33 24.24 31.53
C LYS A 624 0.66 24.51 30.06
N ASN A 625 1.80 24.01 29.59
CA ASN A 625 2.36 24.17 28.26
C ASN A 625 1.74 23.20 27.25
N TYR A 626 0.41 23.13 27.21
CA TYR A 626 -0.33 22.31 26.24
C TYR A 626 -1.53 23.06 25.66
N THR A 627 -1.96 22.67 24.47
CA THR A 627 -3.19 23.14 23.82
C THR A 627 -3.86 21.95 23.11
N LEU A 628 -5.19 21.88 23.14
CA LEU A 628 -5.95 20.84 22.46
C LEU A 628 -6.87 21.45 21.41
N LEU A 629 -6.75 20.98 20.18
CA LEU A 629 -7.69 21.21 19.09
C LEU A 629 -8.43 19.90 18.81
N SER A 630 -9.72 19.86 19.12
CA SER A 630 -10.58 18.69 18.93
C SER A 630 -11.60 18.95 17.84
N TYR A 631 -11.66 18.06 16.85
CA TYR A 631 -12.49 18.21 15.66
C TYR A 631 -13.52 17.08 15.55
N PRO A 632 -14.78 17.32 15.96
CA PRO A 632 -15.88 16.40 15.71
C PRO A 632 -16.00 16.06 14.23
N GLY A 633 -16.19 14.78 13.90
CA GLY A 633 -16.34 14.32 12.52
C GLY A 633 -15.03 14.26 11.71
N ALA A 634 -13.88 14.72 12.21
CA ALA A 634 -12.60 14.53 11.54
C ALA A 634 -11.99 13.14 11.86
N GLY A 635 -11.29 12.56 10.89
CA GLY A 635 -10.74 11.20 10.96
C GLY A 635 -9.26 11.17 11.34
N HIS A 636 -8.62 10.01 11.15
CA HIS A 636 -7.21 9.80 11.52
C HIS A 636 -6.21 10.65 10.71
N LEU A 637 -6.48 10.85 9.41
CA LEU A 637 -5.52 11.46 8.47
C LEU A 637 -5.77 12.97 8.29
N ILE A 638 -5.53 13.77 9.33
CA ILE A 638 -5.59 15.23 9.22
C ILE A 638 -4.34 15.73 8.48
N GLU A 639 -4.50 16.02 7.19
CA GLU A 639 -3.46 16.51 6.28
C GLU A 639 -3.48 18.04 6.13
N PRO A 640 -2.46 18.65 5.48
CA PRO A 640 -2.56 20.05 5.06
C PRO A 640 -3.80 20.34 4.19
N PRO A 641 -4.27 21.60 4.11
CA PRO A 641 -5.45 21.96 3.35
C PRO A 641 -5.31 21.64 1.86
N GLY A 642 -6.44 21.36 1.21
CA GLY A 642 -6.48 21.00 -0.21
C GLY A 642 -6.33 19.50 -0.50
N SER A 643 -5.95 18.69 0.49
CA SER A 643 -6.04 17.23 0.40
C SER A 643 -7.50 16.77 0.59
N PRO A 644 -8.04 15.90 -0.28
CA PRO A 644 -9.37 15.35 -0.10
C PRO A 644 -9.43 14.30 1.01
N LEU A 645 -10.60 14.17 1.65
CA LEU A 645 -10.84 13.12 2.63
C LEU A 645 -10.56 11.75 2.00
N CYS A 646 -9.74 10.96 2.68
CA CYS A 646 -9.53 9.56 2.37
C CYS A 646 -9.89 8.68 3.57
N SER A 647 -11.19 8.40 3.74
CA SER A 647 -11.69 7.61 4.87
C SER A 647 -11.22 6.15 4.85
N ILE A 648 -10.89 5.59 3.68
CA ILE A 648 -10.34 4.24 3.55
C ILE A 648 -9.22 4.23 2.52
N SER A 649 -8.05 3.67 2.86
CA SER A 649 -6.97 3.52 1.88
C SER A 649 -6.10 2.29 2.08
N LEU A 650 -5.48 1.81 1.01
CA LEU A 650 -4.39 0.84 1.12
C LEU A 650 -3.10 1.52 1.63
N ILE A 651 -2.46 0.92 2.63
CA ILE A 651 -1.12 1.31 3.08
C ILE A 651 -0.13 0.18 2.81
N ARG A 652 1.15 0.56 2.68
CA ARG A 652 2.25 -0.39 2.47
C ARG A 652 2.27 -1.39 3.63
N GLY A 653 2.41 -2.67 3.31
CA GLY A 653 2.47 -3.75 4.30
C GLY A 653 1.12 -4.26 4.80
N SER A 654 0.01 -3.53 4.59
CA SER A 654 -1.32 -4.03 4.97
C SER A 654 -1.91 -4.96 3.89
N PRO A 655 -2.49 -6.12 4.27
CA PRO A 655 -3.11 -7.04 3.32
C PRO A 655 -4.46 -6.54 2.76
N LYS A 656 -5.08 -5.56 3.42
CA LYS A 656 -6.38 -4.97 3.06
C LYS A 656 -6.37 -3.45 3.27
N PRO A 657 -7.27 -2.69 2.63
CA PRO A 657 -7.45 -1.27 2.92
C PRO A 657 -7.75 -1.03 4.41
N VAL A 658 -7.29 0.08 4.97
CA VAL A 658 -7.50 0.47 6.37
C VAL A 658 -8.53 1.60 6.43
N HIS A 659 -9.42 1.53 7.42
CA HIS A 659 -10.43 2.53 7.72
C HIS A 659 -9.86 3.59 8.68
N TRP A 660 -9.80 4.83 8.21
CA TRP A 660 -9.28 6.00 8.92
C TRP A 660 -10.38 6.84 9.56
N GLY A 661 -11.61 6.68 9.09
CA GLY A 661 -12.77 7.47 9.52
C GLY A 661 -12.78 8.88 8.94
N GLY A 662 -13.62 9.73 9.53
CA GLY A 662 -13.88 11.09 9.08
C GLY A 662 -15.08 11.24 8.14
N GLU A 663 -15.75 12.38 8.28
CA GLU A 663 -16.84 12.85 7.44
C GLU A 663 -16.35 13.98 6.52
N PRO A 664 -16.82 14.09 5.27
CA PRO A 664 -16.22 15.01 4.29
C PRO A 664 -16.12 16.46 4.76
N GLU A 665 -17.24 17.05 5.22
CA GLU A 665 -17.28 18.49 5.55
C GLU A 665 -16.54 18.83 6.86
N PRO A 666 -16.77 18.11 7.99
CA PRO A 666 -16.03 18.41 9.22
C PRO A 666 -14.53 18.16 9.06
N HIS A 667 -14.14 17.13 8.29
CA HIS A 667 -12.73 16.81 8.06
C HIS A 667 -12.03 17.90 7.23
N ALA A 668 -12.67 18.42 6.17
CA ALA A 668 -12.12 19.52 5.38
C ALA A 668 -11.88 20.76 6.24
N LYS A 669 -12.87 21.16 7.06
CA LYS A 669 -12.74 22.28 8.02
C LYS A 669 -11.64 22.04 9.04
N ALA A 670 -11.49 20.81 9.53
CA ALA A 670 -10.44 20.45 10.47
C ALA A 670 -9.04 20.60 9.87
N GLN A 671 -8.84 20.17 8.62
CA GLN A 671 -7.55 20.35 7.91
C GLN A 671 -7.21 21.85 7.75
N GLU A 672 -8.18 22.67 7.35
CA GLU A 672 -7.98 24.13 7.22
C GLU A 672 -7.61 24.79 8.54
N HIS A 673 -8.44 24.61 9.56
CA HIS A 673 -8.26 25.27 10.84
C HIS A 673 -6.99 24.78 11.55
N SER A 674 -6.77 23.46 11.61
CA SER A 674 -5.59 22.89 12.27
C SER A 674 -4.29 23.35 11.61
N TRP A 675 -4.24 23.48 10.28
CA TRP A 675 -3.04 23.95 9.60
C TRP A 675 -2.69 25.38 9.98
N GLN A 676 -3.67 26.28 10.03
CA GLN A 676 -3.45 27.66 10.47
C GLN A 676 -2.96 27.73 11.91
N GLU A 677 -3.57 26.95 12.80
CA GLU A 677 -3.16 26.90 14.21
C GLU A 677 -1.78 26.27 14.41
N ILE A 678 -1.42 25.26 13.61
CA ILE A 678 -0.08 24.66 13.61
C ILE A 678 0.98 25.69 13.21
N LEU A 679 0.74 26.47 12.15
CA LEU A 679 1.67 27.51 11.71
C LEU A 679 1.85 28.58 12.80
N LYS A 680 0.74 29.11 13.33
CA LYS A 680 0.77 30.09 14.44
C LYS A 680 1.51 29.54 15.67
N PHE A 681 1.28 28.28 16.01
CA PHE A 681 1.93 27.61 17.13
C PHE A 681 3.44 27.49 16.92
N LEU A 682 3.88 27.04 15.75
CA LEU A 682 5.31 26.91 15.43
C LEU A 682 6.00 28.29 15.37
N ASP A 683 5.38 29.30 14.77
CA ASP A 683 5.90 30.68 14.75
C ASP A 683 6.02 31.25 16.17
N ARG A 684 5.01 31.02 17.03
CA ARG A 684 5.07 31.47 18.43
C ARG A 684 6.22 30.83 19.18
N CYS A 685 6.35 29.51 19.10
CA CYS A 685 7.29 28.76 19.94
C CYS A 685 8.73 28.85 19.42
N LEU A 686 8.93 28.95 18.11
CA LEU A 686 10.26 28.98 17.51
C LEU A 686 10.74 30.41 17.22
N GLY A 687 9.85 31.40 17.31
CA GLY A 687 10.04 32.78 16.84
C GLY A 687 9.56 32.96 15.39
N PRO A 688 9.23 34.18 14.95
CA PRO A 688 8.61 34.41 13.64
C PRO A 688 9.46 33.83 12.52
N SER A 689 8.82 33.12 11.60
CA SER A 689 9.34 32.88 10.26
C SER A 689 9.45 34.22 9.52
N SER A 690 10.55 34.45 8.80
CA SER A 690 10.87 35.76 8.22
C SER A 690 10.00 36.16 7.02
N ASN A 691 8.88 35.46 6.76
CA ASN A 691 7.96 35.70 5.64
C ASN A 691 6.50 35.47 6.09
N LEU A 692 5.90 36.44 6.78
CA LEU A 692 4.44 36.57 6.87
C LEU A 692 3.97 37.67 5.92
#